data_AF-H9GP50-F1
#
_entry.id   AF-H9GP50-F1
#
_cell.length_a   1.000
_cell.length_b   1.000
_cell.length_c   1.000
_cell.angle_alpha   90.00
_cell.angle_beta   90.00
_cell.angle_gamma   90.00
#
_symmetry.space_group_name_H-M   'P 1'
#
loop_
_entity.id
_entity.type
_entity.pdbx_description
1 polymer ?
#
loop_
_entity_poly.entity_id
_entity_poly.type
_entity_poly.pdbx_seq_one_letter_code
_entity_poly.pdbx_strand_id
1 'polypeptide(L)'
;MDRKKDSDKQLEPPAAFGVPRSTEPRGLIPPSHFQSRSAPPLPGPVGLPWGATSLSNWEAAELKQENQRLKDELQRWRKKGEKLEEAGNRKRSLDREAEPLSACHTMAMSQQAEIISHQLHEIQRLEAELASLRVASVQQEAVAVARENTLVNLQGELAELKSQSQAEATALKTELEEVKKGSRLETEALREELEELRRRSRLEADSLRQELELAKERHALELGLAQGELQGALEKAEAERKRYEERAQEGLQTLHKEHQTELLRLSEVYGAEVASLKNQVCVLQQDLETHHKETVQLREKKDDLQNQLSMAKAELASQNALMLQLKTYVGEQESRQPTSELEHLRNRVQQLEDEKEALKITAELLQVRLASLTDILTLQETELSKKVQLQDPLQSDSSQKLQGLLTCWREKVFSLLVQLKSQELSHRNAIKQLDWKVKDLEEEVESREQKVALLSHSLEDKTAEANMEQVRNKTLQAEALRSKELAQKLQIRAEAAENALKGLGDLASRVNQHLLGQEETWKATLSRLAGLGNRVAFAAKRVDTIQGLVCQKIALAKLQQEDKVSIMKLTEKIQPSYEDLQAELQMLHEERDQLSMELKRGAQLIERKVAEAREKVESDLQDLREKSQSLQEALEAKAMMEQALRQQQEDTERQLEKVCQDLQKSEESEEGLRHELGQMRAEYEKALQEKVTEVEMQLRKDLSEMEKCLNEARREHTQAVVALRQTERQAARDKARSEELAKLQESATQQEVARLEKRMQELERDKNLLMVTLKEEGLLAQHKQNRRLAIRGPEESTGKTGHKPPSKESLFAVLDDLQALGAAILNEEEADRDSNTSAET
;
A
#
# COMPACT_ATOMS: atom_id res chain seq x y z
N MET A 1 19.02 -13.57 49.27
CA MET A 1 19.16 -12.11 49.14
C MET A 1 17.89 -11.57 48.51
N ASP A 2 17.09 -10.89 49.30
CA ASP A 2 15.83 -10.29 48.89
C ASP A 2 16.04 -9.01 48.07
N ARG A 3 15.15 -8.72 47.12
CA ARG A 3 14.14 -7.64 47.32
C ARG A 3 13.25 -7.38 46.10
N LYS A 4 11.96 -7.23 46.42
CA LYS A 4 11.00 -6.25 45.88
C LYS A 4 10.62 -6.29 44.39
N LYS A 5 9.34 -6.65 44.19
CA LYS A 5 8.42 -5.98 43.26
C LYS A 5 8.49 -4.45 43.40
N ASP A 6 8.19 -3.73 42.31
CA ASP A 6 7.10 -2.73 42.23
C ASP A 6 7.37 -1.75 41.08
N SER A 7 6.52 -1.73 40.03
CA SER A 7 6.15 -0.55 39.21
C SER A 7 5.32 -0.93 37.98
N ASP A 8 4.05 -1.29 38.17
CA ASP A 8 3.06 -1.14 37.09
C ASP A 8 2.82 0.36 36.88
N LYS A 9 3.09 0.87 35.68
CA LYS A 9 2.67 2.21 35.25
C LYS A 9 2.23 2.19 33.79
N GLN A 10 0.92 2.30 33.61
CA GLN A 10 0.30 2.53 32.31
C GLN A 10 0.75 3.90 31.76
N LEU A 11 0.97 3.98 30.45
CA LEU A 11 1.15 5.23 29.72
C LEU A 11 -0.08 5.44 28.83
N GLU A 12 -1.00 6.30 29.26
CA GLU A 12 -2.06 6.82 28.40
C GLU A 12 -1.54 8.05 27.61
N PRO A 13 -1.95 8.22 26.33
CA PRO A 13 -1.56 9.37 25.52
C PRO A 13 -2.29 10.65 25.96
N PRO A 14 -1.73 11.85 25.70
CA PRO A 14 -2.27 13.11 26.18
C PRO A 14 -3.59 13.51 25.49
N ALA A 15 -4.56 13.97 26.28
CA ALA A 15 -5.86 14.41 25.79
C ALA A 15 -5.80 15.79 25.09
N ALA A 16 -6.29 15.84 23.86
CA ALA A 16 -6.68 17.07 23.15
C ALA A 16 -8.01 16.81 22.42
N PHE A 17 -8.74 17.89 22.10
CA PHE A 17 -10.12 17.88 21.57
C PHE A 17 -11.19 17.37 22.56
N GLY A 18 -11.59 18.26 23.48
CA GLY A 18 -12.76 18.04 24.33
C GLY A 18 -14.09 18.22 23.58
N VAL A 19 -15.04 17.33 23.84
CA VAL A 19 -16.42 17.36 23.31
C VAL A 19 -17.35 18.07 24.30
N PRO A 20 -18.24 18.98 23.85
CA PRO A 20 -19.43 19.37 24.59
C PRO A 20 -20.67 18.61 24.09
N ARG A 21 -21.13 17.59 24.82
CA ARG A 21 -22.48 17.01 24.66
C ARG A 21 -23.45 17.72 25.59
N SER A 22 -24.60 18.17 25.08
CA SER A 22 -25.94 17.83 25.64
C SER A 22 -27.09 18.66 25.03
N THR A 23 -28.30 18.11 25.15
CA THR A 23 -29.62 18.78 25.13
C THR A 23 -30.39 18.86 23.81
N GLU A 24 -30.97 17.71 23.42
CA GLU A 24 -32.39 17.64 23.02
C GLU A 24 -33.27 17.48 24.29
N PRO A 25 -34.64 17.47 24.25
CA PRO A 25 -35.55 17.65 23.11
C PRO A 25 -36.72 18.65 23.34
N ARG A 26 -37.29 19.16 22.24
CA ARG A 26 -38.74 19.18 21.95
C ARG A 26 -38.97 19.79 20.55
N GLY A 27 -39.86 19.19 19.76
CA GLY A 27 -40.23 19.69 18.43
C GLY A 27 -41.41 20.65 18.44
N LEU A 28 -41.77 21.16 17.26
CA LEU A 28 -43.06 21.79 16.98
C LEU A 28 -43.47 21.56 15.52
N ILE A 29 -44.78 21.61 15.28
CA ILE A 29 -45.44 21.35 13.98
C ILE A 29 -45.51 22.67 13.18
N PRO A 30 -45.36 22.65 11.84
CA PRO A 30 -45.29 23.88 11.03
C PRO A 30 -46.65 24.59 10.87
N PRO A 31 -46.67 25.93 10.78
CA PRO A 31 -47.81 26.69 10.27
C PRO A 31 -47.70 26.91 8.75
N SER A 32 -48.79 26.68 8.04
CA SER A 32 -49.04 27.34 6.75
C SER A 32 -49.45 28.79 6.98
N HIS A 33 -49.34 29.66 5.98
CA HIS A 33 -50.31 30.74 5.74
C HIS A 33 -50.26 31.26 4.30
N PHE A 34 -51.37 31.87 3.88
CA PHE A 34 -51.63 32.35 2.52
C PHE A 34 -51.31 33.85 2.36
N GLN A 35 -51.00 34.24 1.11
CA GLN A 35 -51.35 35.54 0.47
C GLN A 35 -51.10 36.87 1.23
N SER A 36 -50.31 37.77 0.62
CA SER A 36 -50.88 38.93 -0.10
C SER A 36 -49.86 39.93 -0.68
N ARG A 37 -50.15 40.41 -1.90
CA ARG A 37 -49.93 41.78 -2.44
C ARG A 37 -48.59 42.51 -2.17
N SER A 38 -47.86 42.85 -3.25
CA SER A 38 -47.88 44.19 -3.87
C SER A 38 -46.74 44.40 -4.89
N ALA A 39 -47.04 45.03 -6.04
CA ALA A 39 -46.06 45.60 -6.96
C ALA A 39 -46.64 46.87 -7.63
N PRO A 40 -45.87 47.97 -7.72
CA PRO A 40 -45.69 48.69 -9.00
C PRO A 40 -44.27 49.33 -9.12
N PRO A 41 -43.90 50.06 -10.21
CA PRO A 41 -44.61 50.34 -11.47
C PRO A 41 -43.82 50.02 -12.78
N LEU A 42 -44.50 50.30 -13.90
CA LEU A 42 -44.12 50.34 -15.33
C LEU A 42 -43.02 51.39 -15.70
N PRO A 43 -42.41 51.44 -16.94
CA PRO A 43 -43.13 51.41 -18.23
C PRO A 43 -42.47 50.88 -19.54
N GLY A 44 -43.13 49.89 -20.18
CA GLY A 44 -43.40 49.75 -21.65
C GLY A 44 -42.27 49.74 -22.70
N PRO A 45 -42.59 49.76 -24.02
CA PRO A 45 -43.91 49.57 -24.67
C PRO A 45 -43.89 48.64 -25.94
N VAL A 46 -45.05 48.54 -26.62
CA VAL A 46 -45.31 48.01 -28.00
C VAL A 46 -45.41 46.47 -28.19
N GLY A 47 -46.48 46.04 -28.91
CA GLY A 47 -46.72 44.66 -29.39
C GLY A 47 -48.14 44.16 -29.10
N LEU A 48 -49.00 44.03 -30.13
CA LEU A 48 -50.41 43.58 -30.03
C LEU A 48 -50.66 42.32 -30.92
N PRO A 49 -51.84 41.66 -30.91
CA PRO A 49 -51.93 40.20 -30.68
C PRO A 49 -52.05 39.39 -31.99
N TRP A 50 -52.61 38.16 -32.05
CA TRP A 50 -54.03 37.79 -31.86
C TRP A 50 -54.19 36.34 -31.38
N GLY A 51 -55.24 36.06 -30.60
CA GLY A 51 -55.65 34.69 -30.23
C GLY A 51 -56.82 34.66 -29.22
N ALA A 52 -57.65 33.61 -29.31
CA ALA A 52 -58.81 33.32 -28.45
C ALA A 52 -59.96 34.35 -28.45
N THR A 53 -60.99 34.08 -29.26
CA THR A 53 -62.27 34.79 -29.30
C THR A 53 -63.05 34.65 -27.99
N SER A 54 -63.62 35.75 -27.46
CA SER A 54 -64.73 35.66 -26.50
C SER A 54 -65.70 36.84 -26.62
N LEU A 55 -67.00 36.52 -26.60
CA LEU A 55 -68.17 37.37 -26.32
C LEU A 55 -68.26 38.77 -26.98
N SER A 56 -69.27 38.93 -27.84
CA SER A 56 -70.00 40.20 -27.97
C SER A 56 -71.48 39.92 -28.21
N ASN A 57 -72.30 40.04 -27.15
CA ASN A 57 -73.71 39.64 -27.12
C ASN A 57 -74.64 40.76 -27.63
N TRP A 58 -74.31 41.38 -28.77
CA TRP A 58 -74.97 42.59 -29.27
C TRP A 58 -76.10 42.28 -30.26
N GLU A 59 -75.85 41.44 -31.27
CA GLU A 59 -76.85 41.02 -32.27
C GLU A 59 -78.11 40.43 -31.61
N ALA A 60 -77.93 39.62 -30.55
CA ALA A 60 -79.03 39.00 -29.79
C ALA A 60 -79.81 39.98 -28.89
N ALA A 61 -79.34 41.22 -28.73
CA ALA A 61 -80.08 42.32 -28.11
C ALA A 61 -80.79 43.17 -29.17
N GLU A 62 -80.11 43.49 -30.27
CA GLU A 62 -80.65 44.28 -31.38
C GLU A 62 -81.79 43.54 -32.10
N LEU A 63 -81.62 42.26 -32.42
CA LEU A 63 -82.67 41.40 -32.97
C LEU A 63 -83.89 41.25 -32.04
N LYS A 64 -83.73 41.41 -30.72
CA LYS A 64 -84.88 41.44 -29.78
C LYS A 64 -85.59 42.79 -29.81
N GLN A 65 -84.85 43.89 -29.86
CA GLN A 65 -85.41 45.23 -29.97
C GLN A 65 -86.16 45.41 -31.30
N GLU A 66 -85.63 44.85 -32.39
CA GLU A 66 -86.29 44.84 -33.70
C GLU A 66 -87.48 43.89 -33.77
N ASN A 67 -87.41 42.67 -33.20
CA ASN A 67 -88.58 41.79 -33.09
C ASN A 67 -89.72 42.42 -32.27
N GLN A 68 -89.38 43.22 -31.24
CA GLN A 68 -90.38 43.94 -30.48
C GLN A 68 -91.04 45.06 -31.31
N ARG A 69 -90.23 45.79 -32.10
CA ARG A 69 -90.69 46.81 -33.05
C ARG A 69 -91.62 46.24 -34.12
N LEU A 70 -91.27 45.09 -34.69
CA LEU A 70 -92.10 44.37 -35.68
C LEU A 70 -93.41 43.83 -35.08
N LYS A 71 -93.41 43.41 -33.81
CA LYS A 71 -94.65 43.05 -33.09
C LYS A 71 -95.56 44.25 -32.88
N ASP A 72 -95.02 45.41 -32.53
CA ASP A 72 -95.78 46.65 -32.37
C ASP A 72 -96.34 47.14 -33.71
N GLU A 73 -95.61 46.97 -34.82
CA GLU A 73 -96.10 47.28 -36.17
C GLU A 73 -97.18 46.30 -36.64
N LEU A 74 -97.04 44.99 -36.38
CA LEU A 74 -98.11 44.01 -36.60
C LEU A 74 -99.38 44.32 -35.79
N GLN A 75 -99.26 44.85 -34.57
CA GLN A 75 -100.42 45.33 -33.81
C GLN A 75 -101.02 46.63 -34.37
N ARG A 76 -100.23 47.51 -34.99
CA ARG A 76 -100.76 48.71 -35.69
C ARG A 76 -101.57 48.31 -36.93
N TRP A 77 -101.07 47.36 -37.73
CA TRP A 77 -101.80 46.86 -38.89
C TRP A 77 -103.07 46.09 -38.50
N ARG A 78 -103.03 45.24 -37.47
CA ARG A 78 -104.22 44.53 -36.96
C ARG A 78 -105.30 45.48 -36.39
N LYS A 79 -104.98 46.72 -36.07
CA LYS A 79 -105.92 47.74 -35.52
C LYS A 79 -106.41 48.76 -36.56
N LYS A 80 -106.14 48.56 -37.86
CA LYS A 80 -106.43 49.55 -38.91
C LYS A 80 -107.24 48.98 -40.09
N GLY A 81 -108.28 48.21 -39.78
CA GLY A 81 -109.05 47.44 -40.76
C GLY A 81 -110.55 47.26 -40.47
N GLU A 82 -111.20 48.24 -39.83
CA GLU A 82 -112.67 48.25 -39.66
C GLU A 82 -113.28 49.65 -39.92
N LYS A 83 -114.47 49.65 -40.53
CA LYS A 83 -115.43 50.77 -40.78
C LYS A 83 -115.10 51.84 -41.85
N LEU A 84 -115.77 51.74 -42.99
CA LEU A 84 -116.68 52.76 -43.59
C LEU A 84 -117.40 52.12 -44.82
N GLU A 85 -118.58 51.50 -44.70
CA GLU A 85 -119.97 52.04 -44.64
C GLU A 85 -120.55 52.69 -45.92
N GLU A 86 -121.52 51.95 -46.50
CA GLU A 86 -122.80 52.28 -47.18
C GLU A 86 -123.05 53.54 -48.05
N ALA A 87 -123.61 53.30 -49.25
CA ALA A 87 -124.89 53.86 -49.75
C ALA A 87 -125.40 53.04 -50.97
N GLY A 88 -126.69 52.85 -51.29
CA GLY A 88 -127.95 53.11 -50.56
C GLY A 88 -129.17 53.27 -51.51
N ASN A 89 -130.38 52.85 -51.07
CA ASN A 89 -131.73 53.13 -51.69
C ASN A 89 -132.12 52.40 -53.02
N ARG A 90 -133.40 52.15 -53.39
CA ARG A 90 -134.71 51.88 -52.69
C ARG A 90 -135.84 51.56 -53.72
N LYS A 91 -136.98 50.97 -53.24
CA LYS A 91 -138.32 50.78 -53.91
C LYS A 91 -138.43 49.59 -54.90
N ARG A 92 -139.48 48.74 -54.98
CA ARG A 92 -140.99 48.84 -54.93
C ARG A 92 -141.60 49.25 -56.29
N SER A 93 -142.71 48.69 -56.83
CA SER A 93 -143.63 47.61 -56.34
C SER A 93 -144.74 47.21 -57.35
N LEU A 94 -145.26 45.97 -57.22
CA LEU A 94 -146.65 45.48 -57.39
C LEU A 94 -147.41 45.49 -58.76
N ASP A 95 -147.85 44.27 -59.13
CA ASP A 95 -149.21 43.79 -59.50
C ASP A 95 -150.07 44.30 -60.69
N ARG A 96 -150.39 43.30 -61.54
CA ARG A 96 -151.72 42.87 -62.07
C ARG A 96 -152.45 43.58 -63.23
N GLU A 97 -152.73 42.73 -64.24
CA GLU A 97 -154.01 42.49 -64.93
C GLU A 97 -154.84 43.68 -65.47
N ALA A 98 -154.85 43.85 -66.80
CA ALA A 98 -156.07 43.78 -67.62
C ALA A 98 -155.77 43.77 -69.14
N GLU A 99 -156.54 42.97 -69.89
CA GLU A 99 -156.78 43.14 -71.34
C GLU A 99 -157.86 44.25 -71.57
N PRO A 100 -158.14 44.77 -72.80
CA PRO A 100 -157.72 44.25 -74.12
C PRO A 100 -157.25 45.28 -75.19
N LEU A 101 -156.50 44.73 -76.17
CA LEU A 101 -156.49 45.04 -77.62
C LEU A 101 -156.16 46.45 -78.19
N SER A 102 -155.24 46.41 -79.17
CA SER A 102 -155.26 47.16 -80.46
C SER A 102 -154.65 48.57 -80.57
N ALA A 103 -153.31 48.66 -80.51
CA ALA A 103 -152.49 49.42 -81.47
C ALA A 103 -151.00 49.03 -81.35
N CYS A 104 -150.37 48.49 -82.40
CA CYS A 104 -149.06 47.83 -82.28
C CYS A 104 -147.89 48.53 -83.00
N HIS A 105 -146.69 48.24 -82.48
CA HIS A 105 -145.46 47.91 -83.22
C HIS A 105 -144.36 48.97 -83.45
N THR A 106 -144.65 50.28 -83.57
CA THR A 106 -143.62 51.23 -84.05
C THR A 106 -142.65 51.81 -83.01
N MET A 107 -143.03 51.89 -81.73
CA MET A 107 -142.19 52.54 -80.69
C MET A 107 -141.11 51.65 -80.06
N ALA A 108 -141.22 50.32 -80.17
CA ALA A 108 -140.36 49.38 -79.43
C ALA A 108 -138.90 49.32 -79.94
N MET A 109 -138.68 49.62 -81.23
CA MET A 109 -137.39 49.37 -81.89
C MET A 109 -136.25 50.32 -81.48
N SER A 110 -136.54 51.52 -80.95
CA SER A 110 -135.50 52.49 -80.59
C SER A 110 -134.83 52.16 -79.25
N GLN A 111 -135.62 51.84 -78.22
CA GLN A 111 -135.13 51.55 -76.87
C GLN A 111 -134.21 50.30 -76.81
N GLN A 112 -134.35 49.39 -77.77
CA GLN A 112 -133.56 48.14 -77.80
C GLN A 112 -132.12 48.34 -78.32
N ALA A 113 -131.82 49.44 -79.02
CA ALA A 113 -130.49 49.70 -79.59
C ALA A 113 -129.47 50.26 -78.56
N GLU A 114 -129.94 51.12 -77.65
CA GLU A 114 -129.09 51.74 -76.61
C GLU A 114 -128.64 50.72 -75.56
N ILE A 115 -129.51 49.75 -75.23
CA ILE A 115 -129.20 48.66 -74.29
C ILE A 115 -128.02 47.80 -74.79
N ILE A 116 -128.04 47.42 -76.08
CA ILE A 116 -127.00 46.57 -76.68
C ILE A 116 -125.64 47.30 -76.73
N SER A 117 -125.64 48.61 -77.01
CA SER A 117 -124.40 49.40 -77.12
C SER A 117 -123.76 49.71 -75.75
N HIS A 118 -124.55 49.80 -74.67
CA HIS A 118 -124.01 49.81 -73.30
C HIS A 118 -123.41 48.44 -72.92
N GLN A 119 -124.10 47.34 -73.23
CA GLN A 119 -123.64 45.98 -72.88
C GLN A 119 -122.29 45.64 -73.51
N LEU A 120 -122.04 46.05 -74.76
CA LEU A 120 -120.77 45.81 -75.44
C LEU A 120 -119.58 46.55 -74.79
N HIS A 121 -119.77 47.78 -74.30
CA HIS A 121 -118.71 48.51 -73.59
C HIS A 121 -118.40 47.91 -72.21
N GLU A 122 -119.43 47.42 -71.51
CA GLU A 122 -119.26 46.77 -70.20
C GLU A 122 -118.44 45.46 -70.35
N ILE A 123 -118.73 44.68 -71.39
CA ILE A 123 -117.98 43.46 -71.75
C ILE A 123 -116.51 43.81 -72.05
N GLN A 124 -116.25 44.79 -72.93
CA GLN A 124 -114.88 45.16 -73.31
C GLN A 124 -114.04 45.66 -72.11
N ARG A 125 -114.65 46.37 -71.15
CA ARG A 125 -113.94 46.77 -69.91
C ARG A 125 -113.57 45.55 -69.07
N LEU A 126 -114.51 44.62 -68.86
CA LEU A 126 -114.27 43.40 -68.09
C LEU A 126 -113.26 42.46 -68.77
N GLU A 127 -113.23 42.40 -70.10
CA GLU A 127 -112.21 41.67 -70.87
C GLU A 127 -110.81 42.27 -70.67
N ALA A 128 -110.67 43.61 -70.65
CA ALA A 128 -109.40 44.28 -70.36
C ALA A 128 -108.95 44.08 -68.90
N GLU A 129 -109.87 44.15 -67.93
CA GLU A 129 -109.60 43.84 -66.53
C GLU A 129 -109.12 42.38 -66.36
N LEU A 130 -109.81 41.40 -66.97
CA LEU A 130 -109.41 40.00 -66.98
C LEU A 130 -108.06 39.76 -67.68
N ALA A 131 -107.75 40.48 -68.76
CA ALA A 131 -106.45 40.42 -69.40
C ALA A 131 -105.33 40.90 -68.46
N SER A 132 -105.55 42.01 -67.74
CA SER A 132 -104.58 42.54 -66.78
C SER A 132 -104.31 41.58 -65.62
N LEU A 133 -105.36 40.95 -65.07
CA LEU A 133 -105.26 39.95 -64.00
C LEU A 133 -104.55 38.67 -64.45
N ARG A 134 -104.76 38.22 -65.70
CA ARG A 134 -104.02 37.09 -66.28
C ARG A 134 -102.52 37.39 -66.40
N VAL A 135 -102.14 38.58 -66.85
CA VAL A 135 -100.72 38.99 -66.91
C VAL A 135 -100.11 39.05 -65.50
N ALA A 136 -100.83 39.57 -64.52
CA ALA A 136 -100.38 39.59 -63.12
C ALA A 136 -100.21 38.17 -62.53
N SER A 137 -101.14 37.24 -62.80
CA SER A 137 -101.04 35.84 -62.36
C SER A 137 -99.79 35.17 -62.93
N VAL A 138 -99.57 35.28 -64.25
CA VAL A 138 -98.41 34.69 -64.93
C VAL A 138 -97.09 35.30 -64.44
N GLN A 139 -97.06 36.60 -64.12
CA GLN A 139 -95.89 37.22 -63.49
C GLN A 139 -95.64 36.71 -62.06
N GLN A 140 -96.70 36.50 -61.26
CA GLN A 140 -96.58 35.98 -59.91
C GLN A 140 -96.16 34.50 -59.89
N GLU A 141 -96.67 33.69 -60.83
CA GLU A 141 -96.24 32.31 -61.07
C GLU A 141 -94.76 32.24 -61.50
N ALA A 142 -94.33 33.10 -62.43
CA ALA A 142 -92.92 33.18 -62.84
C ALA A 142 -91.99 33.56 -61.68
N VAL A 143 -92.41 34.46 -60.79
CA VAL A 143 -91.66 34.82 -59.57
C VAL A 143 -91.67 33.69 -58.53
N ALA A 144 -92.74 32.90 -58.44
CA ALA A 144 -92.78 31.71 -57.59
C ALA A 144 -91.78 30.65 -58.09
N VAL A 145 -91.83 30.29 -59.37
CA VAL A 145 -90.90 29.32 -60.00
C VAL A 145 -89.45 29.80 -59.89
N ALA A 146 -89.18 31.11 -60.07
CA ALA A 146 -87.84 31.65 -59.87
C ALA A 146 -87.34 31.47 -58.41
N ARG A 147 -88.22 31.65 -57.42
CA ARG A 147 -87.89 31.44 -56.00
C ARG A 147 -87.68 29.96 -55.68
N GLU A 148 -88.52 29.08 -56.21
CA GLU A 148 -88.36 27.63 -56.06
C GLU A 148 -87.02 27.16 -56.64
N ASN A 149 -86.65 27.63 -57.84
CA ASN A 149 -85.34 27.36 -58.41
C ASN A 149 -84.17 27.86 -57.53
N THR A 150 -84.27 29.07 -56.95
CA THR A 150 -83.23 29.54 -56.01
C THR A 150 -83.17 28.71 -54.71
N LEU A 151 -84.30 28.21 -54.22
CA LEU A 151 -84.34 27.35 -53.03
C LEU A 151 -83.76 25.97 -53.32
N VAL A 152 -84.02 25.40 -54.50
CA VAL A 152 -83.42 24.14 -54.95
C VAL A 152 -81.91 24.27 -55.09
N ASN A 153 -81.42 25.36 -55.72
CA ASN A 153 -79.97 25.61 -55.84
C ASN A 153 -79.30 25.75 -54.46
N LEU A 154 -79.87 26.58 -53.57
CA LEU A 154 -79.33 26.76 -52.21
C LEU A 154 -79.42 25.47 -51.36
N GLN A 155 -80.38 24.59 -51.62
CA GLN A 155 -80.43 23.26 -50.99
C GLN A 155 -79.35 22.31 -51.55
N GLY A 156 -79.02 22.42 -52.84
CA GLY A 156 -77.89 21.74 -53.47
C GLY A 156 -76.56 22.18 -52.86
N GLU A 157 -76.29 23.48 -52.83
CA GLU A 157 -75.09 24.07 -52.20
C GLU A 157 -74.97 23.66 -50.72
N LEU A 158 -76.08 23.64 -49.96
CA LEU A 158 -76.08 23.16 -48.57
C LEU A 158 -75.88 21.65 -48.42
N ALA A 159 -76.20 20.84 -49.44
CA ALA A 159 -75.91 19.41 -49.45
C ALA A 159 -74.43 19.15 -49.82
N GLU A 160 -73.88 19.90 -50.78
CA GLU A 160 -72.47 19.85 -51.17
C GLU A 160 -71.54 20.31 -50.04
N LEU A 161 -71.82 21.44 -49.39
CA LEU A 161 -71.02 21.90 -48.23
C LEU A 161 -71.11 20.93 -47.04
N LYS A 162 -72.23 20.21 -46.87
CA LYS A 162 -72.35 19.14 -45.87
C LYS A 162 -71.57 17.89 -46.25
N SER A 163 -71.58 17.48 -47.51
CA SER A 163 -70.80 16.31 -47.94
C SER A 163 -69.29 16.60 -47.92
N GLN A 164 -68.88 17.81 -48.31
CA GLN A 164 -67.49 18.29 -48.20
C GLN A 164 -67.02 18.31 -46.74
N SER A 165 -67.72 19.01 -45.84
CA SER A 165 -67.34 19.05 -44.42
C SER A 165 -67.42 17.68 -43.72
N GLN A 166 -68.29 16.76 -44.17
CA GLN A 166 -68.26 15.37 -43.72
C GLN A 166 -67.05 14.59 -44.24
N ALA A 167 -66.67 14.77 -45.51
CA ALA A 167 -65.50 14.16 -46.11
C ALA A 167 -64.20 14.65 -45.44
N GLU A 168 -64.05 15.96 -45.24
CA GLU A 168 -62.96 16.58 -44.48
C GLU A 168 -62.92 16.05 -43.04
N ALA A 169 -64.07 15.97 -42.36
CA ALA A 169 -64.15 15.41 -41.01
C ALA A 169 -63.90 13.89 -40.94
N THR A 170 -63.96 13.16 -42.06
CA THR A 170 -63.46 11.78 -42.15
C THR A 170 -61.96 11.72 -42.47
N ALA A 171 -61.45 12.58 -43.36
CA ALA A 171 -60.03 12.63 -43.71
C ALA A 171 -59.16 13.02 -42.50
N LEU A 172 -59.55 14.07 -41.76
CA LEU A 172 -58.88 14.49 -40.54
C LEU A 172 -58.95 13.42 -39.43
N LYS A 173 -59.96 12.53 -39.44
CA LYS A 173 -60.01 11.38 -38.53
C LYS A 173 -59.06 10.26 -38.96
N THR A 174 -58.96 9.96 -40.25
CA THR A 174 -57.98 8.96 -40.73
C THR A 174 -56.55 9.44 -40.50
N GLU A 175 -56.22 10.69 -40.80
CA GLU A 175 -54.92 11.30 -40.51
C GLU A 175 -54.61 11.27 -39.00
N LEU A 176 -55.58 11.62 -38.14
CA LEU A 176 -55.40 11.56 -36.70
C LEU A 176 -55.15 10.14 -36.18
N GLU A 177 -55.84 9.13 -36.70
CA GLU A 177 -55.59 7.73 -36.32
C GLU A 177 -54.28 7.17 -36.92
N GLU A 178 -53.81 7.67 -38.06
CA GLU A 178 -52.50 7.34 -38.62
C GLU A 178 -51.36 7.97 -37.79
N VAL A 179 -51.49 9.25 -37.42
CA VAL A 179 -50.54 9.92 -36.52
C VAL A 179 -50.51 9.26 -35.13
N LYS A 180 -51.67 8.83 -34.60
CA LYS A 180 -51.72 8.03 -33.36
C LYS A 180 -51.04 6.66 -33.48
N LYS A 181 -51.11 6.01 -34.65
CA LYS A 181 -50.43 4.73 -34.90
C LYS A 181 -48.92 4.91 -35.02
N GLY A 182 -48.44 5.87 -35.81
CA GLY A 182 -47.02 6.22 -35.90
C GLY A 182 -46.45 6.59 -34.53
N SER A 183 -47.07 7.60 -33.92
CA SER A 183 -47.35 7.73 -32.48
C SER A 183 -46.87 6.62 -31.54
N ARG A 184 -47.69 5.56 -31.53
CA ARG A 184 -47.54 4.39 -30.68
C ARG A 184 -46.33 3.56 -31.08
N LEU A 185 -46.18 3.26 -32.36
CA LEU A 185 -45.07 2.45 -32.90
C LEU A 185 -43.70 3.09 -32.59
N GLU A 186 -43.59 4.42 -32.65
CA GLU A 186 -42.38 5.15 -32.23
C GLU A 186 -42.14 4.98 -30.71
N THR A 187 -43.16 5.11 -29.87
CA THR A 187 -43.01 4.88 -28.42
C THR A 187 -42.79 3.41 -28.04
N GLU A 188 -43.20 2.47 -28.88
CA GLU A 188 -42.98 1.03 -28.70
C GLU A 188 -41.54 0.67 -29.10
N ALA A 189 -41.08 1.09 -30.29
CA ALA A 189 -39.68 0.94 -30.71
C ALA A 189 -38.69 1.59 -29.72
N LEU A 190 -38.97 2.81 -29.26
CA LEU A 190 -38.13 3.48 -28.25
C LEU A 190 -38.14 2.78 -26.89
N ARG A 191 -39.19 2.01 -26.54
CA ARG A 191 -39.19 1.15 -25.34
C ARG A 191 -38.35 -0.10 -25.56
N GLU A 192 -38.45 -0.73 -26.73
CA GLU A 192 -37.66 -1.91 -27.09
C GLU A 192 -36.15 -1.58 -27.12
N GLU A 193 -35.74 -0.49 -27.77
CA GLU A 193 -34.34 -0.02 -27.75
C GLU A 193 -33.83 0.25 -26.32
N LEU A 194 -34.66 0.87 -25.48
CA LEU A 194 -34.31 1.21 -24.11
C LEU A 194 -34.28 -0.05 -23.20
N GLU A 195 -35.12 -1.05 -23.47
CA GLU A 195 -35.01 -2.39 -22.87
C GLU A 195 -33.78 -3.17 -23.33
N GLU A 196 -33.39 -3.07 -24.61
CA GLU A 196 -32.15 -3.66 -25.10
C GLU A 196 -30.93 -3.01 -24.46
N LEU A 197 -30.88 -1.68 -24.38
CA LEU A 197 -29.80 -0.97 -23.68
C LEU A 197 -29.76 -1.34 -22.19
N ARG A 198 -30.92 -1.46 -21.52
CA ARG A 198 -31.03 -1.98 -20.15
C ARG A 198 -30.56 -3.43 -20.02
N ARG A 199 -30.76 -4.30 -21.02
CA ARG A 199 -30.23 -5.67 -21.04
C ARG A 199 -28.72 -5.70 -21.25
N ARG A 200 -28.19 -4.96 -22.23
CA ARG A 200 -26.75 -4.86 -22.53
C ARG A 200 -25.97 -4.35 -21.32
N SER A 201 -26.40 -3.23 -20.73
CA SER A 201 -25.80 -2.66 -19.52
C SER A 201 -25.82 -3.61 -18.30
N ARG A 202 -26.86 -4.44 -18.15
CA ARG A 202 -26.89 -5.48 -17.10
C ARG A 202 -25.87 -6.58 -17.36
N LEU A 203 -25.78 -7.08 -18.59
CA LEU A 203 -24.81 -8.12 -18.98
C LEU A 203 -23.36 -7.62 -18.85
N GLU A 204 -23.10 -6.37 -19.21
CA GLU A 204 -21.80 -5.70 -19.00
C GLU A 204 -21.47 -5.60 -17.50
N ALA A 205 -22.41 -5.13 -16.68
CA ALA A 205 -22.23 -5.05 -15.23
C ALA A 205 -22.00 -6.42 -14.57
N ASP A 206 -22.69 -7.47 -15.04
CA ASP A 206 -22.53 -8.84 -14.55
C ASP A 206 -21.25 -9.53 -15.06
N SER A 207 -20.72 -9.15 -16.23
CA SER A 207 -19.38 -9.54 -16.69
C SER A 207 -18.30 -8.91 -15.81
N LEU A 208 -18.36 -7.58 -15.61
CA LEU A 208 -17.42 -6.85 -14.78
C LEU A 208 -17.43 -7.32 -13.30
N ARG A 209 -18.58 -7.76 -12.79
CA ARG A 209 -18.69 -8.44 -11.48
C ARG A 209 -17.95 -9.77 -11.46
N GLN A 210 -18.13 -10.62 -12.49
CA GLN A 210 -17.43 -11.91 -12.58
C GLN A 210 -15.92 -11.71 -12.73
N GLU A 211 -15.48 -10.75 -13.54
CA GLU A 211 -14.06 -10.38 -13.66
C GLU A 211 -13.48 -9.87 -12.33
N LEU A 212 -14.24 -9.09 -11.56
CA LEU A 212 -13.84 -8.61 -10.24
C LEU A 212 -13.71 -9.75 -9.21
N GLU A 213 -14.65 -10.71 -9.17
CA GLU A 213 -14.52 -11.87 -8.28
C GLU A 213 -13.36 -12.78 -8.71
N LEU A 214 -13.17 -13.04 -10.01
CA LEU A 214 -12.01 -13.79 -10.51
C LEU A 214 -10.67 -13.09 -10.21
N ALA A 215 -10.62 -11.76 -10.21
CA ALA A 215 -9.45 -11.00 -9.79
C ALA A 215 -9.19 -11.11 -8.27
N LYS A 216 -10.24 -11.03 -7.45
CA LYS A 216 -10.14 -11.27 -5.99
C LYS A 216 -9.67 -12.69 -5.67
N GLU A 217 -10.19 -13.70 -6.37
CA GLU A 217 -9.77 -15.10 -6.20
C GLU A 217 -8.30 -15.30 -6.55
N ARG A 218 -7.82 -14.71 -7.66
CA ARG A 218 -6.40 -14.72 -8.03
C ARG A 218 -5.54 -14.06 -6.96
N HIS A 219 -5.89 -12.86 -6.52
CA HIS A 219 -5.14 -12.16 -5.48
C HIS A 219 -5.19 -12.90 -4.12
N ALA A 220 -6.28 -13.58 -3.78
CA ALA A 220 -6.35 -14.41 -2.58
C ALA A 220 -5.42 -15.63 -2.68
N LEU A 221 -5.31 -16.26 -3.85
CA LEU A 221 -4.36 -17.35 -4.11
C LEU A 221 -2.91 -16.85 -4.11
N GLU A 222 -2.61 -15.71 -4.75
CA GLU A 222 -1.29 -15.08 -4.74
C GLU A 222 -0.84 -14.71 -3.31
N LEU A 223 -1.72 -14.12 -2.51
CA LEU A 223 -1.47 -13.83 -1.09
C LEU A 223 -1.28 -15.10 -0.27
N GLY A 224 -2.06 -16.16 -0.52
CA GLY A 224 -1.90 -17.46 0.13
C GLY A 224 -0.57 -18.14 -0.19
N LEU A 225 -0.13 -18.07 -1.45
CA LEU A 225 1.19 -18.55 -1.88
C LEU A 225 2.31 -17.74 -1.23
N ALA A 226 2.26 -16.41 -1.29
CA ALA A 226 3.26 -15.54 -0.67
C ALA A 226 3.35 -15.72 0.85
N GLN A 227 2.22 -15.94 1.54
CA GLN A 227 2.20 -16.29 2.96
C GLN A 227 2.83 -17.66 3.24
N GLY A 228 2.53 -18.67 2.41
CA GLY A 228 3.14 -20.00 2.52
C GLY A 228 4.65 -20.01 2.24
N GLU A 229 5.11 -19.24 1.25
CA GLU A 229 6.53 -19.04 0.96
C GLU A 229 7.26 -18.33 2.10
N LEU A 230 6.67 -17.26 2.64
CA LEU A 230 7.24 -16.50 3.75
C LEU A 230 7.27 -17.31 5.05
N GLN A 231 6.22 -18.08 5.35
CA GLN A 231 6.23 -19.02 6.48
C GLN A 231 7.28 -20.12 6.27
N GLY A 232 7.36 -20.71 5.07
CA GLY A 232 8.38 -21.70 4.74
C GLY A 232 9.82 -21.15 4.76
N ALA A 233 10.01 -19.85 4.54
CA ALA A 233 11.29 -19.17 4.72
C ALA A 233 11.63 -18.95 6.20
N LEU A 234 10.66 -18.57 7.03
CA LEU A 234 10.82 -18.46 8.48
C LEU A 234 11.16 -19.81 9.13
N GLU A 235 10.45 -20.88 8.76
CA GLU A 235 10.72 -22.24 9.26
C GLU A 235 12.13 -22.73 8.88
N LYS A 236 12.61 -22.42 7.67
CA LYS A 236 14.00 -22.69 7.25
C LYS A 236 15.00 -21.88 8.06
N ALA A 237 14.79 -20.57 8.23
CA ALA A 237 15.67 -19.70 9.00
C ALA A 237 15.74 -20.12 10.48
N GLU A 238 14.62 -20.55 11.07
CA GLU A 238 14.61 -21.15 12.41
C GLU A 238 15.38 -22.47 12.47
N ALA A 239 15.22 -23.37 11.49
CA ALA A 239 15.92 -24.64 11.45
C ALA A 239 17.44 -24.44 11.27
N GLU A 240 17.86 -23.48 10.44
CA GLU A 240 19.25 -23.09 10.28
C GLU A 240 19.81 -22.48 11.57
N ARG A 241 19.08 -21.54 12.20
CA ARG A 241 19.46 -20.98 13.50
C ARG A 241 19.66 -22.07 14.56
N LYS A 242 18.72 -23.02 14.69
CA LYS A 242 18.83 -24.16 15.62
C LYS A 242 20.09 -24.97 15.33
N ARG A 243 20.37 -25.29 14.06
CA ARG A 243 21.64 -25.95 13.64
C ARG A 243 22.89 -25.14 13.94
N TYR A 244 22.85 -23.81 13.96
CA TYR A 244 23.99 -22.99 14.38
C TYR A 244 24.15 -22.98 15.91
N GLU A 245 23.05 -22.90 16.66
CA GLU A 245 23.05 -22.98 18.13
C GLU A 245 23.51 -24.37 18.63
N GLU A 246 23.10 -25.45 17.95
CA GLU A 246 23.57 -26.83 18.18
C GLU A 246 25.08 -26.96 17.94
N ARG A 247 25.58 -26.57 16.76
CA ARG A 247 27.03 -26.62 16.44
C ARG A 247 27.87 -25.75 17.38
N ALA A 248 27.34 -24.61 17.83
CA ALA A 248 28.02 -23.77 18.82
C ALA A 248 28.08 -24.46 20.20
N GLN A 249 27.02 -25.15 20.63
CA GLN A 249 27.01 -25.94 21.85
C GLN A 249 27.96 -27.15 21.76
N GLU A 250 28.02 -27.83 20.61
CA GLU A 250 28.97 -28.91 20.35
C GLU A 250 30.42 -28.41 20.44
N GLY A 251 30.75 -27.30 19.79
CA GLY A 251 32.09 -26.68 19.86
C GLY A 251 32.49 -26.23 21.26
N LEU A 252 31.55 -25.69 22.06
CA LEU A 252 31.80 -25.39 23.47
C LEU A 252 32.00 -26.67 24.31
N GLN A 253 31.31 -27.76 23.99
CA GLN A 253 31.50 -29.05 24.66
C GLN A 253 32.83 -29.74 24.28
N THR A 254 33.30 -29.63 23.04
CA THR A 254 34.61 -30.17 22.64
C THR A 254 35.73 -29.37 23.32
N LEU A 255 35.70 -28.04 23.22
CA LEU A 255 36.65 -27.17 23.92
C LEU A 255 36.66 -27.41 25.44
N HIS A 256 35.51 -27.66 26.08
CA HIS A 256 35.47 -27.99 27.50
C HIS A 256 36.15 -29.33 27.81
N LYS A 257 35.94 -30.37 26.98
CA LYS A 257 36.60 -31.68 27.13
C LYS A 257 38.10 -31.57 26.88
N GLU A 258 38.51 -30.81 25.87
CA GLU A 258 39.92 -30.56 25.53
C GLU A 258 40.66 -29.90 26.70
N HIS A 259 40.19 -28.74 27.19
CA HIS A 259 40.74 -28.09 28.38
C HIS A 259 40.72 -29.02 29.62
N GLN A 260 39.70 -29.86 29.79
CA GLN A 260 39.66 -30.83 30.88
C GLN A 260 40.75 -31.91 30.74
N THR A 261 41.00 -32.42 29.53
CA THR A 261 42.11 -33.36 29.28
C THR A 261 43.48 -32.70 29.40
N GLU A 262 43.64 -31.43 29.04
CA GLU A 262 44.88 -30.68 29.25
C GLU A 262 45.17 -30.47 30.74
N LEU A 263 44.16 -30.08 31.53
CA LEU A 263 44.29 -29.94 32.98
C LEU A 263 44.66 -31.26 33.67
N LEU A 264 44.06 -32.38 33.24
CA LEU A 264 44.43 -33.71 33.71
C LEU A 264 45.89 -34.05 33.35
N ARG A 265 46.27 -33.90 32.08
CA ARG A 265 47.64 -34.14 31.60
C ARG A 265 48.69 -33.28 32.33
N LEU A 266 48.39 -32.00 32.58
CA LEU A 266 49.27 -31.13 33.37
C LEU A 266 49.36 -31.61 34.82
N SER A 267 48.27 -32.06 35.43
CA SER A 267 48.30 -32.63 36.79
C SER A 267 49.10 -33.93 36.88
N GLU A 268 49.09 -34.76 35.83
CA GLU A 268 49.92 -35.97 35.72
C GLU A 268 51.41 -35.62 35.58
N VAL A 269 51.75 -34.63 34.74
CA VAL A 269 53.14 -34.14 34.56
C VAL A 269 53.67 -33.56 35.87
N TYR A 270 52.95 -32.65 36.52
CA TYR A 270 53.36 -32.12 37.82
C TYR A 270 53.43 -33.21 38.90
N GLY A 271 52.54 -34.21 38.86
CA GLY A 271 52.59 -35.38 39.73
C GLY A 271 53.87 -36.21 39.54
N ALA A 272 54.28 -36.43 38.28
CA ALA A 272 55.51 -37.13 37.92
C ALA A 272 56.77 -36.34 38.28
N GLU A 273 56.78 -35.01 38.07
CA GLU A 273 57.87 -34.12 38.49
C GLU A 273 58.03 -34.12 40.02
N VAL A 274 56.93 -33.99 40.77
CA VAL A 274 56.94 -34.05 42.24
C VAL A 274 57.38 -35.44 42.74
N ALA A 275 57.03 -36.53 42.05
CA ALA A 275 57.53 -37.87 42.37
C ALA A 275 59.04 -38.01 42.07
N SER A 276 59.51 -37.48 40.95
CA SER A 276 60.93 -37.46 40.58
C SER A 276 61.77 -36.67 41.59
N LEU A 277 61.32 -35.46 41.96
CA LEU A 277 61.99 -34.63 42.97
C LEU A 277 61.99 -35.30 44.36
N LYS A 278 60.88 -35.96 44.76
CA LYS A 278 60.86 -36.77 45.99
C LYS A 278 61.89 -37.90 45.95
N ASN A 279 61.98 -38.63 44.82
CA ASN A 279 62.96 -39.69 44.66
C ASN A 279 64.40 -39.16 44.72
N GLN A 280 64.70 -38.02 44.09
CA GLN A 280 66.00 -37.36 44.18
C GLN A 280 66.33 -36.95 45.63
N VAL A 281 65.37 -36.38 46.37
CA VAL A 281 65.54 -36.06 47.79
C VAL A 281 65.79 -37.31 48.64
N CYS A 282 65.09 -38.42 48.39
CA CYS A 282 65.33 -39.70 49.08
C CYS A 282 66.74 -40.26 48.80
N VAL A 283 67.23 -40.18 47.55
CA VAL A 283 68.61 -40.61 47.21
C VAL A 283 69.64 -39.71 47.91
N LEU A 284 69.49 -38.39 47.82
CA LEU A 284 70.40 -37.45 48.50
C LEU A 284 70.38 -37.60 50.04
N GLN A 285 69.24 -37.99 50.64
CA GLN A 285 69.16 -38.35 52.06
C GLN A 285 69.93 -39.64 52.38
N GLN A 286 69.85 -40.65 51.51
CA GLN A 286 70.64 -41.89 51.66
C GLN A 286 72.14 -41.63 51.50
N ASP A 287 72.55 -40.79 50.54
CA ASP A 287 73.96 -40.40 50.33
C ASP A 287 74.51 -39.56 51.50
N LEU A 288 73.70 -38.67 52.08
CA LEU A 288 74.06 -37.96 53.31
C LEU A 288 74.17 -38.92 54.51
N GLU A 289 73.32 -39.95 54.59
CA GLU A 289 73.41 -40.99 55.61
C GLU A 289 74.65 -41.88 55.46
N THR A 290 75.04 -42.28 54.25
CA THR A 290 76.24 -43.09 54.01
C THR A 290 77.49 -42.28 54.33
N HIS A 291 77.61 -41.04 53.82
CA HIS A 291 78.71 -40.15 54.18
C HIS A 291 78.75 -39.82 55.69
N HIS A 292 77.60 -39.74 56.37
CA HIS A 292 77.61 -39.61 57.83
C HIS A 292 78.20 -40.85 58.51
N LYS A 293 77.80 -42.05 58.10
CA LYS A 293 78.35 -43.32 58.62
C LYS A 293 79.85 -43.44 58.33
N GLU A 294 80.30 -43.04 57.14
CA GLU A 294 81.72 -42.99 56.77
C GLU A 294 82.52 -42.00 57.63
N THR A 295 82.02 -40.77 57.84
CA THR A 295 82.71 -39.76 58.66
C THR A 295 82.76 -40.13 60.15
N VAL A 296 81.79 -40.92 60.65
CA VAL A 296 81.86 -41.53 61.98
C VAL A 296 82.95 -42.60 62.02
N GLN A 297 82.96 -43.56 61.08
CA GLN A 297 84.01 -44.60 61.03
C GLN A 297 85.42 -44.03 60.84
N LEU A 298 85.58 -42.95 60.07
CA LEU A 298 86.86 -42.26 59.91
C LEU A 298 87.28 -41.53 61.19
N ARG A 299 86.34 -41.05 62.01
CA ARG A 299 86.61 -40.48 63.33
C ARG A 299 87.03 -41.55 64.33
N GLU A 300 86.32 -42.68 64.38
CA GLU A 300 86.68 -43.84 65.20
C GLU A 300 88.10 -44.32 64.86
N LYS A 301 88.39 -44.57 63.58
CA LYS A 301 89.74 -44.95 63.11
C LYS A 301 90.82 -43.90 63.44
N LYS A 302 90.49 -42.61 63.35
CA LYS A 302 91.41 -41.52 63.73
C LYS A 302 91.71 -41.57 65.22
N ASP A 303 90.69 -41.75 66.05
CA ASP A 303 90.83 -41.71 67.50
C ASP A 303 91.51 -43.00 68.02
N ASP A 304 91.28 -44.16 67.39
CA ASP A 304 92.07 -45.38 67.56
C ASP A 304 93.55 -45.18 67.19
N LEU A 305 93.85 -44.59 66.03
CA LEU A 305 95.23 -44.27 65.64
C LEU A 305 95.87 -43.25 66.59
N GLN A 306 95.09 -42.32 67.15
CA GLN A 306 95.56 -41.35 68.15
C GLN A 306 95.85 -42.05 69.49
N ASN A 307 95.03 -43.03 69.88
CA ASN A 307 95.25 -43.88 71.06
C ASN A 307 96.50 -44.76 70.88
N GLN A 308 96.64 -45.45 69.74
CA GLN A 308 97.84 -46.22 69.38
C GLN A 308 99.10 -45.34 69.36
N LEU A 309 99.02 -44.13 68.81
CA LEU A 309 100.12 -43.16 68.84
C LEU A 309 100.44 -42.71 70.28
N SER A 310 99.46 -42.64 71.18
CA SER A 310 99.70 -42.33 72.60
C SER A 310 100.36 -43.50 73.34
N MET A 311 99.96 -44.75 73.04
CA MET A 311 100.60 -45.96 73.56
C MET A 311 102.03 -46.08 73.05
N ALA A 312 102.26 -45.97 71.74
CA ALA A 312 103.59 -45.99 71.14
C ALA A 312 104.49 -44.85 71.67
N LYS A 313 103.94 -43.68 72.02
CA LYS A 313 104.68 -42.62 72.72
C LYS A 313 105.02 -42.98 74.16
N ALA A 314 104.13 -43.66 74.89
CA ALA A 314 104.38 -44.12 76.25
C ALA A 314 105.39 -45.29 76.29
N GLU A 315 105.31 -46.21 75.33
CA GLU A 315 106.29 -47.28 75.09
C GLU A 315 107.64 -46.71 74.65
N LEU A 316 107.67 -45.73 73.74
CA LEU A 316 108.91 -45.03 73.39
C LEU A 316 109.47 -44.24 74.58
N ALA A 317 108.62 -43.70 75.47
CA ALA A 317 109.08 -43.05 76.71
C ALA A 317 109.65 -44.07 77.71
N SER A 318 109.05 -45.27 77.85
CA SER A 318 109.58 -46.32 78.73
C SER A 318 110.83 -46.99 78.15
N GLN A 319 110.90 -47.18 76.83
CA GLN A 319 112.11 -47.59 76.11
C GLN A 319 113.22 -46.53 76.20
N ASN A 320 112.89 -45.24 76.17
CA ASN A 320 113.87 -44.17 76.41
C ASN A 320 114.33 -44.13 77.88
N ALA A 321 113.44 -44.38 78.84
CA ALA A 321 113.81 -44.54 80.25
C ALA A 321 114.70 -45.77 80.46
N LEU A 322 114.39 -46.90 79.82
CA LEU A 322 115.23 -48.09 79.80
C LEU A 322 116.56 -47.83 79.08
N MET A 323 116.58 -47.07 77.97
CA MET A 323 117.82 -46.64 77.32
C MET A 323 118.63 -45.68 78.19
N LEU A 324 118.02 -44.85 79.04
CA LEU A 324 118.74 -44.02 80.00
C LEU A 324 119.32 -44.87 81.15
N GLN A 325 118.57 -45.86 81.64
CA GLN A 325 119.08 -46.85 82.60
C GLN A 325 120.23 -47.68 82.00
N LEU A 326 120.04 -48.23 80.80
CA LEU A 326 121.07 -48.96 80.06
C LEU A 326 122.25 -48.05 79.70
N LYS A 327 122.06 -46.78 79.36
CA LYS A 327 123.17 -45.85 79.08
C LYS A 327 123.92 -45.42 80.35
N THR A 328 123.27 -45.49 81.52
CA THR A 328 123.98 -45.42 82.81
C THR A 328 124.81 -46.69 83.03
N TYR A 329 124.19 -47.87 82.86
CA TYR A 329 124.80 -49.19 83.05
C TYR A 329 125.91 -49.54 82.03
N VAL A 330 125.80 -49.02 80.80
CA VAL A 330 126.78 -49.15 79.71
C VAL A 330 127.84 -48.05 79.81
N GLY A 331 127.50 -46.87 80.32
CA GLY A 331 128.50 -45.90 80.81
C GLY A 331 129.39 -46.47 81.92
N GLU A 332 128.90 -47.47 82.66
CA GLU A 332 129.66 -48.25 83.64
C GLU A 332 130.40 -49.49 83.03
N GLN A 333 130.15 -49.84 81.75
CA GLN A 333 130.82 -50.96 81.06
C GLN A 333 131.74 -50.57 79.88
N GLU A 334 131.58 -49.40 79.25
CA GLU A 334 132.37 -48.93 78.09
C GLU A 334 133.83 -48.51 78.44
N SER A 335 134.46 -49.21 79.39
CA SER A 335 135.89 -49.08 79.70
C SER A 335 136.77 -50.17 79.04
N ARG A 336 136.22 -50.99 78.14
CA ARG A 336 136.95 -52.04 77.38
C ARG A 336 136.58 -52.15 75.89
N GLN A 337 137.24 -51.31 75.10
CA GLN A 337 137.70 -51.50 73.70
C GLN A 337 136.97 -52.47 72.73
N PRO A 338 136.52 -51.96 71.56
CA PRO A 338 136.31 -52.75 70.34
C PRO A 338 137.34 -52.40 69.24
N THR A 339 138.04 -53.39 68.67
CA THR A 339 138.90 -53.21 67.47
C THR A 339 138.90 -54.37 66.48
N SER A 340 138.70 -55.61 66.92
CA SER A 340 138.84 -56.82 66.08
C SER A 340 137.69 -57.08 65.09
N GLU A 341 136.45 -56.70 65.44
CA GLU A 341 135.26 -57.09 64.66
C GLU A 341 135.15 -56.32 63.33
N LEU A 342 135.62 -55.07 63.28
CA LEU A 342 135.62 -54.24 62.07
C LEU A 342 136.57 -54.77 60.99
N GLU A 343 137.72 -55.35 61.38
CA GLU A 343 138.66 -55.98 60.44
C GLU A 343 138.08 -57.28 59.88
N HIS A 344 137.43 -58.10 60.73
CA HIS A 344 136.76 -59.32 60.29
C HIS A 344 135.62 -59.04 59.29
N LEU A 345 134.79 -58.03 59.55
CA LEU A 345 133.71 -57.64 58.63
C LEU A 345 134.25 -57.08 57.31
N ARG A 346 135.31 -56.25 57.33
CA ARG A 346 135.95 -55.73 56.11
C ARG A 346 136.51 -56.86 55.24
N ASN A 347 137.20 -57.83 55.84
CA ASN A 347 137.73 -58.99 55.12
C ASN A 347 136.61 -59.87 54.53
N ARG A 348 135.46 -59.99 55.22
CA ARG A 348 134.33 -60.77 54.70
C ARG A 348 133.59 -60.08 53.54
N VAL A 349 133.55 -58.75 53.49
CA VAL A 349 133.01 -58.01 52.33
C VAL A 349 133.88 -58.25 51.09
N GLN A 350 135.21 -58.14 51.21
CA GLN A 350 136.11 -58.33 50.07
C GLN A 350 135.94 -59.70 49.39
N GLN A 351 135.82 -60.77 50.18
CA GLN A 351 135.56 -62.12 49.67
C GLN A 351 134.27 -62.23 48.84
N LEU A 352 133.20 -61.55 49.27
CA LEU A 352 131.92 -61.56 48.56
C LEU A 352 131.95 -60.74 47.26
N GLU A 353 132.84 -59.75 47.15
CA GLU A 353 133.09 -59.02 45.91
C GLU A 353 133.86 -59.89 44.90
N ASP A 354 134.88 -60.63 45.35
CA ASP A 354 135.62 -61.59 44.51
C ASP A 354 134.71 -62.74 44.01
N GLU A 355 133.86 -63.30 44.89
CA GLU A 355 132.85 -64.30 44.55
C GLU A 355 131.86 -63.78 43.48
N LYS A 356 131.47 -62.50 43.55
CA LYS A 356 130.55 -61.84 42.61
C LYS A 356 131.17 -61.64 41.23
N GLU A 357 132.43 -61.22 41.14
CA GLU A 357 133.16 -61.08 39.85
C GLU A 357 133.25 -62.44 39.13
N ALA A 358 133.56 -63.52 39.86
CA ALA A 358 133.60 -64.88 39.30
C ALA A 358 132.22 -65.36 38.79
N LEU A 359 131.14 -65.07 39.52
CA LEU A 359 129.78 -65.37 39.09
C LEU A 359 129.35 -64.58 37.85
N LYS A 360 129.80 -63.33 37.70
CA LYS A 360 129.54 -62.53 36.50
C LYS A 360 130.19 -63.12 35.24
N ILE A 361 131.46 -63.51 35.33
CA ILE A 361 132.19 -64.13 34.21
C ILE A 361 131.54 -65.46 33.77
N THR A 362 131.06 -66.27 34.72
CA THR A 362 130.37 -67.53 34.40
C THR A 362 128.98 -67.32 33.80
N ALA A 363 128.25 -66.28 34.20
CA ALA A 363 126.98 -65.90 33.57
C ALA A 363 127.15 -65.46 32.10
N GLU A 364 128.16 -64.62 31.82
CA GLU A 364 128.50 -64.18 30.45
C GLU A 364 128.84 -65.39 29.55
N LEU A 365 129.56 -66.39 30.07
CA LEU A 365 129.88 -67.63 29.34
C LEU A 365 128.65 -68.52 29.06
N LEU A 366 127.67 -68.53 29.96
CA LEU A 366 126.40 -69.25 29.75
C LEU A 366 125.49 -68.56 28.73
N GLN A 367 125.53 -67.21 28.65
CA GLN A 367 124.75 -66.46 27.67
C GLN A 367 125.20 -66.75 26.23
N VAL A 368 126.51 -66.94 26.01
CA VAL A 368 127.05 -67.40 24.71
C VAL A 368 126.54 -68.81 24.35
N ARG A 369 126.44 -69.72 25.32
CA ARG A 369 125.87 -71.06 25.10
C ARG A 369 124.38 -71.02 24.72
N LEU A 370 123.58 -70.18 25.39
CA LEU A 370 122.15 -70.06 25.09
C LEU A 370 121.90 -69.59 23.66
N ALA A 371 122.65 -68.58 23.18
CA ALA A 371 122.56 -68.12 21.80
C ALA A 371 122.78 -69.27 20.79
N SER A 372 123.84 -70.08 20.99
CA SER A 372 124.14 -71.21 20.11
C SER A 372 123.08 -72.34 20.10
N LEU A 373 122.25 -72.45 21.15
CA LEU A 373 121.14 -73.40 21.20
C LEU A 373 119.89 -72.87 20.47
N THR A 374 119.65 -71.56 20.48
CA THR A 374 118.54 -70.94 19.75
C THR A 374 118.69 -71.16 18.24
N ASP A 375 119.88 -70.93 17.67
CA ASP A 375 120.13 -71.13 16.24
C ASP A 375 119.84 -72.57 15.78
N ILE A 376 120.24 -73.56 16.57
CA ILE A 376 120.04 -74.99 16.26
C ILE A 376 118.55 -75.36 16.18
N LEU A 377 117.70 -74.79 17.05
CA LEU A 377 116.26 -75.04 17.02
C LEU A 377 115.60 -74.46 15.76
N THR A 378 115.98 -73.24 15.34
CA THR A 378 115.40 -72.62 14.13
C THR A 378 115.65 -73.43 12.86
N LEU A 379 116.77 -74.17 12.79
CA LEU A 379 117.04 -75.07 11.67
C LEU A 379 116.09 -76.28 11.65
N GLN A 380 115.81 -76.89 12.82
CA GLN A 380 114.97 -78.08 12.92
C GLN A 380 113.49 -77.81 12.55
N GLU A 381 112.96 -76.64 12.89
CA GLU A 381 111.58 -76.26 12.55
C GLU A 381 111.34 -76.22 11.02
N THR A 382 112.37 -75.89 10.22
CA THR A 382 112.27 -75.81 8.74
C THR A 382 112.29 -77.15 8.00
N GLU A 383 112.59 -78.26 8.68
CA GLU A 383 112.56 -79.61 8.09
C GLU A 383 111.18 -80.28 8.24
N LEU A 384 110.47 -79.99 9.33
CA LEU A 384 109.17 -80.61 9.63
C LEU A 384 108.04 -80.19 8.69
N SER A 385 108.14 -79.03 8.02
CA SER A 385 107.08 -78.48 7.15
C SER A 385 106.86 -79.23 5.82
N LYS A 386 107.51 -80.38 5.57
CA LYS A 386 107.67 -80.97 4.22
C LYS A 386 106.93 -82.29 3.93
N LYS A 387 106.13 -82.89 4.84
CA LYS A 387 105.45 -84.19 4.61
C LYS A 387 104.10 -84.38 5.36
N VAL A 388 102.99 -84.60 4.63
CA VAL A 388 101.75 -85.39 4.98
C VAL A 388 100.61 -85.13 3.95
N GLN A 389 99.95 -86.18 3.36
CA GLN A 389 98.64 -86.11 2.63
C GLN A 389 98.08 -87.47 2.05
N LEU A 390 96.73 -87.59 1.87
CA LEU A 390 95.91 -88.61 1.11
C LEU A 390 95.82 -90.09 1.66
N GLN A 391 94.91 -91.04 1.30
CA GLN A 391 93.71 -91.17 0.39
C GLN A 391 92.74 -92.34 0.81
N ASP A 392 91.58 -92.57 0.13
CA ASP A 392 90.54 -93.64 0.40
C ASP A 392 89.68 -94.09 -0.85
N PRO A 393 89.05 -95.32 -0.98
CA PRO A 393 88.40 -95.80 -2.25
C PRO A 393 87.13 -96.77 -2.31
N LEU A 394 86.13 -96.45 -3.18
CA LEU A 394 85.37 -97.29 -4.17
C LEU A 394 84.17 -98.29 -3.85
N GLN A 395 83.51 -98.87 -4.91
CA GLN A 395 82.10 -99.40 -4.98
C GLN A 395 81.89 -100.71 -5.82
N SER A 396 80.73 -101.42 -5.65
CA SER A 396 79.74 -101.79 -6.74
C SER A 396 78.62 -102.81 -6.33
N ASP A 397 77.32 -102.54 -6.58
CA ASP A 397 76.19 -103.54 -6.60
C ASP A 397 74.82 -102.97 -7.11
N SER A 398 74.83 -102.08 -8.12
CA SER A 398 73.82 -101.00 -8.18
C SER A 398 72.72 -101.06 -9.26
N SER A 399 72.94 -101.69 -10.42
CA SER A 399 72.21 -101.32 -11.67
C SER A 399 70.68 -101.52 -11.68
N GLN A 400 70.13 -102.70 -11.34
CA GLN A 400 68.68 -102.91 -11.37
C GLN A 400 67.96 -102.21 -10.20
N LYS A 401 68.64 -102.12 -9.04
CA LYS A 401 68.19 -101.26 -7.92
C LYS A 401 68.09 -99.80 -8.39
N LEU A 402 69.05 -99.33 -9.20
CA LEU A 402 69.04 -98.00 -9.81
C LEU A 402 67.80 -97.73 -10.67
N GLN A 403 67.27 -98.73 -11.39
CA GLN A 403 66.14 -98.52 -12.29
C GLN A 403 64.79 -98.47 -11.55
N GLY A 404 64.59 -99.28 -10.51
CA GLY A 404 63.46 -99.13 -9.58
C GLY A 404 63.55 -97.83 -8.77
N LEU A 405 64.76 -97.50 -8.30
CA LEU A 405 65.07 -96.23 -7.65
C LEU A 405 64.77 -95.04 -8.57
N LEU A 406 65.01 -95.15 -9.88
CA LEU A 406 64.66 -94.13 -10.88
C LEU A 406 63.15 -93.88 -11.00
N THR A 407 62.31 -94.91 -10.91
CA THR A 407 60.84 -94.74 -10.90
C THR A 407 60.39 -94.05 -9.62
N CYS A 408 60.80 -94.57 -8.45
CA CYS A 408 60.51 -93.96 -7.15
C CYS A 408 61.04 -92.52 -7.04
N TRP A 409 62.20 -92.24 -7.64
CA TRP A 409 62.79 -90.89 -7.71
C TRP A 409 61.97 -89.98 -8.62
N ARG A 410 61.49 -90.45 -9.78
CA ARG A 410 60.58 -89.68 -10.66
C ARG A 410 59.26 -89.37 -9.96
N GLU A 411 58.66 -90.34 -9.28
CA GLU A 411 57.42 -90.15 -8.50
C GLU A 411 57.63 -89.17 -7.34
N LYS A 412 58.76 -89.28 -6.63
CA LYS A 412 59.12 -88.36 -5.54
C LYS A 412 59.42 -86.95 -6.05
N VAL A 413 60.13 -86.81 -7.18
CA VAL A 413 60.40 -85.52 -7.84
C VAL A 413 59.11 -84.90 -8.35
N PHE A 414 58.21 -85.67 -8.97
CA PHE A 414 56.88 -85.16 -9.38
C PHE A 414 56.07 -84.71 -8.16
N SER A 415 56.05 -85.49 -7.08
CA SER A 415 55.39 -85.12 -5.82
C SER A 415 55.96 -83.83 -5.22
N LEU A 416 57.29 -83.70 -5.20
CA LEU A 416 57.98 -82.48 -4.73
C LEU A 416 57.73 -81.28 -5.66
N LEU A 417 57.65 -81.47 -6.98
CA LEU A 417 57.28 -80.42 -7.92
C LEU A 417 55.83 -79.95 -7.72
N VAL A 418 54.90 -80.87 -7.50
CA VAL A 418 53.49 -80.52 -7.20
C VAL A 418 53.39 -79.81 -5.84
N GLN A 419 54.15 -80.24 -4.82
CA GLN A 419 54.23 -79.55 -3.53
C GLN A 419 54.85 -78.15 -3.65
N LEU A 420 55.94 -78.01 -4.42
CA LEU A 420 56.57 -76.71 -4.67
C LEU A 420 55.64 -75.79 -5.47
N LYS A 421 54.89 -76.31 -6.46
CA LYS A 421 53.92 -75.51 -7.23
C LYS A 421 52.67 -75.13 -6.43
N SER A 422 52.19 -75.98 -5.52
CA SER A 422 51.09 -75.58 -4.63
C SER A 422 51.54 -74.55 -3.59
N GLN A 423 52.79 -74.63 -3.10
CA GLN A 423 53.42 -73.60 -2.27
C GLN A 423 53.64 -72.29 -3.05
N GLU A 424 54.17 -72.32 -4.28
CA GLU A 424 54.27 -71.13 -5.13
C GLU A 424 52.91 -70.45 -5.35
N LEU A 425 51.84 -71.23 -5.52
CA LEU A 425 50.49 -70.70 -5.71
C LEU A 425 49.90 -70.13 -4.41
N SER A 426 50.11 -70.77 -3.25
CA SER A 426 49.67 -70.21 -1.98
C SER A 426 50.45 -68.94 -1.62
N HIS A 427 51.76 -68.89 -1.86
CA HIS A 427 52.56 -67.67 -1.71
C HIS A 427 52.12 -66.56 -2.67
N ARG A 428 51.85 -66.85 -3.96
CA ARG A 428 51.30 -65.85 -4.90
C ARG A 428 49.93 -65.31 -4.45
N ASN A 429 49.09 -66.15 -3.85
CA ASN A 429 47.79 -65.72 -3.34
C ASN A 429 47.93 -64.88 -2.05
N ALA A 430 48.85 -65.25 -1.16
CA ALA A 430 49.16 -64.47 0.04
C ALA A 430 49.77 -63.10 -0.30
N ILE A 431 50.68 -63.04 -1.29
CA ILE A 431 51.23 -61.78 -1.81
C ILE A 431 50.09 -60.90 -2.35
N LYS A 432 49.21 -61.40 -3.23
CA LYS A 432 48.04 -60.62 -3.72
C LYS A 432 47.12 -60.12 -2.60
N GLN A 433 46.96 -60.88 -1.52
CA GLN A 433 46.17 -60.46 -0.35
C GLN A 433 46.88 -59.38 0.49
N LEU A 434 48.21 -59.36 0.48
CA LEU A 434 49.01 -58.29 1.08
C LEU A 434 49.01 -57.05 0.18
N ASP A 435 49.24 -57.20 -1.13
CA ASP A 435 49.19 -56.11 -2.13
C ASP A 435 47.85 -55.38 -2.08
N TRP A 436 46.74 -56.12 -1.96
CA TRP A 436 45.41 -55.53 -1.79
C TRP A 436 45.26 -54.78 -0.48
N LYS A 437 45.68 -55.36 0.66
CA LYS A 437 45.65 -54.67 1.97
C LYS A 437 46.55 -53.45 2.02
N VAL A 438 47.67 -53.45 1.32
CA VAL A 438 48.57 -52.29 1.20
C VAL A 438 47.83 -51.17 0.48
N LYS A 439 47.16 -51.46 -0.64
CA LYS A 439 46.36 -50.47 -1.39
C LYS A 439 45.18 -49.91 -0.60
N ASP A 440 44.41 -50.77 0.06
CA ASP A 440 43.32 -50.31 0.94
C ASP A 440 43.84 -49.37 2.05
N LEU A 441 45.05 -49.63 2.58
CA LEU A 441 45.70 -48.76 3.56
C LEU A 441 46.31 -47.49 2.94
N GLU A 442 46.81 -47.54 1.71
CA GLU A 442 47.26 -46.38 0.93
C GLU A 442 46.07 -45.44 0.65
N GLU A 443 44.96 -45.96 0.14
CA GLU A 443 43.70 -45.21 -0.08
C GLU A 443 43.13 -44.66 1.25
N GLU A 444 43.19 -45.42 2.35
CA GLU A 444 42.83 -44.90 3.67
C GLU A 444 43.73 -43.73 4.10
N VAL A 445 45.05 -43.82 3.91
CA VAL A 445 46.02 -42.77 4.25
C VAL A 445 45.80 -41.53 3.39
N GLU A 446 45.70 -41.65 2.07
CA GLU A 446 45.39 -40.53 1.17
C GLU A 446 44.08 -39.83 1.59
N SER A 447 43.04 -40.61 1.92
CA SER A 447 41.77 -40.06 2.39
C SER A 447 41.89 -39.33 3.74
N ARG A 448 42.88 -39.66 4.57
CA ARG A 448 43.15 -38.99 5.86
C ARG A 448 44.00 -37.75 5.65
N GLU A 449 45.01 -37.79 4.79
CA GLU A 449 45.83 -36.64 4.40
C GLU A 449 44.98 -35.54 3.75
N GLN A 450 44.07 -35.90 2.85
CA GLN A 450 43.08 -34.96 2.27
C GLN A 450 42.20 -34.29 3.35
N LYS A 451 41.75 -35.06 4.36
CA LYS A 451 40.98 -34.51 5.49
C LYS A 451 41.83 -33.59 6.37
N VAL A 452 43.10 -33.92 6.61
CA VAL A 452 44.05 -33.09 7.35
C VAL A 452 44.32 -31.78 6.61
N ALA A 453 44.51 -31.80 5.30
CA ALA A 453 44.70 -30.60 4.48
C ALA A 453 43.47 -29.67 4.48
N LEU A 454 42.26 -30.24 4.38
CA LEU A 454 41.01 -29.47 4.49
C LEU A 454 40.84 -28.86 5.89
N LEU A 455 41.24 -29.58 6.95
CA LEU A 455 41.21 -29.06 8.32
C LEU A 455 42.29 -28.01 8.56
N SER A 456 43.50 -28.13 7.99
CA SER A 456 44.53 -27.10 8.13
C SER A 456 44.13 -25.80 7.45
N HIS A 457 43.59 -25.85 6.23
CA HIS A 457 43.08 -24.63 5.57
C HIS A 457 41.88 -24.00 6.31
N SER A 458 40.97 -24.82 6.84
CA SER A 458 39.87 -24.33 7.70
C SER A 458 40.38 -23.63 8.98
N LEU A 459 41.48 -24.14 9.58
CA LEU A 459 42.14 -23.51 10.72
C LEU A 459 42.90 -22.24 10.33
N GLU A 460 43.52 -22.19 9.15
CA GLU A 460 44.16 -21.00 8.58
C GLU A 460 43.12 -19.89 8.32
N ASP A 461 41.99 -20.20 7.70
CA ASP A 461 40.87 -19.28 7.48
C ASP A 461 40.32 -18.73 8.80
N LYS A 462 40.08 -19.61 9.80
CA LYS A 462 39.61 -19.19 11.13
C LYS A 462 40.66 -18.36 11.89
N THR A 463 41.94 -18.61 11.65
CA THR A 463 43.04 -17.77 12.17
C THR A 463 43.07 -16.41 11.47
N ALA A 464 42.79 -16.34 10.16
CA ALA A 464 42.68 -15.10 9.41
C ALA A 464 41.47 -14.26 9.89
N GLU A 465 40.30 -14.89 10.10
CA GLU A 465 39.12 -14.25 10.71
C GLU A 465 39.43 -13.63 12.06
N ALA A 466 40.03 -14.41 12.99
CA ALA A 466 40.40 -13.91 14.32
C ALA A 466 41.41 -12.75 14.26
N ASN A 467 42.36 -12.78 13.31
CA ASN A 467 43.29 -11.68 13.07
C ASN A 467 42.58 -10.43 12.52
N MET A 468 41.62 -10.57 11.60
CA MET A 468 40.80 -9.45 11.13
C MET A 468 39.97 -8.83 12.24
N GLU A 469 39.37 -9.64 13.12
CA GLU A 469 38.67 -9.13 14.31
C GLU A 469 39.61 -8.42 15.28
N GLN A 470 40.83 -8.94 15.49
CA GLN A 470 41.82 -8.28 16.34
C GLN A 470 42.24 -6.90 15.77
N VAL A 471 42.43 -6.80 14.45
CA VAL A 471 42.71 -5.53 13.76
C VAL A 471 41.52 -4.57 13.87
N ARG A 472 40.30 -5.04 13.60
CA ARG A 472 39.07 -4.25 13.74
C ARG A 472 38.92 -3.69 15.16
N ASN A 473 39.14 -4.51 16.18
CA ASN A 473 39.09 -4.08 17.58
C ASN A 473 40.19 -3.05 17.92
N LYS A 474 41.42 -3.20 17.40
CA LYS A 474 42.49 -2.19 17.54
C LYS A 474 42.11 -0.85 16.89
N THR A 475 41.50 -0.88 15.70
CA THR A 475 41.01 0.32 15.01
C THR A 475 39.90 1.02 15.80
N LEU A 476 38.89 0.29 16.25
CA LEU A 476 37.80 0.82 17.08
C LEU A 476 38.31 1.39 18.41
N GLN A 477 39.34 0.80 19.02
CA GLN A 477 40.00 1.35 20.21
C GLN A 477 40.73 2.66 19.90
N ALA A 478 41.43 2.76 18.76
CA ALA A 478 42.09 4.00 18.33
C ALA A 478 41.07 5.12 18.04
N GLU A 479 39.92 4.80 17.44
CA GLU A 479 38.81 5.73 17.22
C GLU A 479 38.13 6.16 18.52
N ALA A 480 37.97 5.23 19.47
CA ALA A 480 37.48 5.52 20.83
C ALA A 480 38.46 6.40 21.64
N LEU A 481 39.76 6.35 21.37
CA LEU A 481 40.74 7.27 21.94
C LEU A 481 40.71 8.64 21.26
N ARG A 482 40.70 8.69 19.92
CA ARG A 482 40.59 9.93 19.14
C ARG A 482 39.33 10.73 19.48
N SER A 483 38.19 10.07 19.63
CA SER A 483 36.92 10.71 20.03
C SER A 483 36.97 11.25 21.47
N LYS A 484 37.60 10.54 22.41
CA LYS A 484 37.86 11.05 23.77
C LYS A 484 38.79 12.27 23.77
N GLU A 485 39.87 12.24 22.97
CA GLU A 485 40.74 13.41 22.81
C GLU A 485 40.00 14.62 22.23
N LEU A 486 39.15 14.40 21.22
CA LEU A 486 38.33 15.47 20.63
C LEU A 486 37.33 16.03 21.64
N ALA A 487 36.67 15.16 22.43
CA ALA A 487 35.78 15.58 23.51
C ALA A 487 36.52 16.41 24.58
N GLN A 488 37.73 16.00 24.99
CA GLN A 488 38.58 16.76 25.91
C GLN A 488 39.01 18.12 25.32
N LYS A 489 39.42 18.16 24.05
CA LYS A 489 39.80 19.41 23.35
C LYS A 489 38.60 20.36 23.23
N LEU A 490 37.39 19.85 23.01
CA LEU A 490 36.15 20.63 23.02
C LEU A 490 35.76 21.10 24.43
N GLN A 491 35.91 20.26 25.45
CA GLN A 491 35.66 20.63 26.85
C GLN A 491 36.59 21.76 27.31
N ILE A 492 37.90 21.63 27.09
CA ILE A 492 38.89 22.69 27.42
C ILE A 492 38.55 24.01 26.71
N ARG A 493 38.07 23.94 25.45
CA ARG A 493 37.62 25.11 24.70
C ARG A 493 36.33 25.72 25.27
N ALA A 494 35.40 24.91 25.76
CA ALA A 494 34.18 25.37 26.42
C ALA A 494 34.50 26.04 27.78
N GLU A 495 35.35 25.42 28.61
CA GLU A 495 35.82 25.98 29.88
C GLU A 495 36.57 27.31 29.67
N ALA A 496 37.40 27.40 28.64
CA ALA A 496 38.07 28.65 28.26
C ALA A 496 37.07 29.74 27.82
N ALA A 497 36.03 29.37 27.05
CA ALA A 497 34.97 30.30 26.64
C ALA A 497 34.12 30.78 27.83
N GLU A 498 33.74 29.89 28.74
CA GLU A 498 33.07 30.26 29.99
C GLU A 498 33.90 31.24 30.82
N ASN A 499 35.21 31.00 30.95
CA ASN A 499 36.10 31.85 31.74
C ASN A 499 36.29 33.23 31.07
N ALA A 500 36.29 33.30 29.74
CA ALA A 500 36.22 34.57 29.01
C ALA A 500 34.88 35.31 29.25
N LEU A 501 33.74 34.61 29.25
CA LEU A 501 32.43 35.20 29.57
C LEU A 501 32.34 35.70 31.02
N LYS A 502 32.88 34.96 31.99
CA LYS A 502 33.01 35.40 33.39
C LYS A 502 33.84 36.68 33.49
N GLY A 503 35.00 36.72 32.83
CA GLY A 503 35.85 37.91 32.75
C GLY A 503 35.19 39.13 32.09
N LEU A 504 34.34 38.93 31.09
CA LEU A 504 33.51 39.98 30.47
C LEU A 504 32.42 40.48 31.43
N GLY A 505 31.76 39.58 32.17
CA GLY A 505 30.80 39.94 33.22
C GLY A 505 31.44 40.77 34.34
N ASP A 506 32.65 40.42 34.76
CA ASP A 506 33.43 41.18 35.73
C ASP A 506 33.84 42.56 35.19
N LEU A 507 34.22 42.65 33.91
CA LEU A 507 34.52 43.92 33.25
C LEU A 507 33.28 44.83 33.19
N ALA A 508 32.14 44.31 32.75
CA ALA A 508 30.87 45.04 32.72
C ALA A 508 30.48 45.52 34.13
N SER A 509 30.65 44.67 35.15
CA SER A 509 30.38 45.01 36.56
C SER A 509 31.27 46.14 37.06
N ARG A 510 32.59 46.09 36.78
CA ARG A 510 33.54 47.18 37.12
C ARG A 510 33.21 48.49 36.39
N VAL A 511 32.86 48.42 35.10
CA VAL A 511 32.47 49.60 34.32
C VAL A 511 31.19 50.22 34.90
N ASN A 512 30.18 49.41 35.24
CA ASN A 512 28.94 49.89 35.85
C ASN A 512 29.20 50.56 37.22
N GLN A 513 30.02 49.95 38.09
CA GLN A 513 30.42 50.54 39.37
C GLN A 513 31.16 51.87 39.19
N HIS A 514 32.06 51.97 38.21
CA HIS A 514 32.77 53.21 37.89
C HIS A 514 31.83 54.29 37.34
N LEU A 515 30.87 53.94 36.48
CA LEU A 515 29.87 54.88 35.97
C LEU A 515 28.96 55.42 37.08
N LEU A 516 28.49 54.55 37.99
CA LEU A 516 27.70 54.95 39.17
C LEU A 516 28.50 55.89 40.09
N GLY A 517 29.76 55.55 40.39
CA GLY A 517 30.66 56.42 41.17
C GLY A 517 30.91 57.76 40.49
N GLN A 518 31.07 57.79 39.16
CA GLN A 518 31.11 59.06 38.42
C GLN A 518 29.80 59.84 38.54
N GLU A 519 28.64 59.21 38.38
CA GLU A 519 27.32 59.84 38.53
C GLU A 519 27.15 60.51 39.90
N GLU A 520 27.63 59.88 40.98
CA GLU A 520 27.68 60.48 42.32
C GLU A 520 28.60 61.71 42.38
N THR A 521 29.79 61.66 41.76
CA THR A 521 30.66 62.86 41.69
C THR A 521 30.06 63.98 40.84
N TRP A 522 29.32 63.68 39.78
CA TRP A 522 28.58 64.67 38.99
C TRP A 522 27.45 65.30 39.81
N LYS A 523 26.65 64.51 40.55
CA LYS A 523 25.63 65.01 41.49
C LYS A 523 26.24 65.91 42.58
N ALA A 524 27.37 65.51 43.16
CA ALA A 524 28.07 66.28 44.18
C ALA A 524 28.68 67.60 43.62
N THR A 525 29.29 67.56 42.43
CA THR A 525 29.86 68.77 41.80
C THR A 525 28.79 69.73 41.30
N LEU A 526 27.66 69.24 40.80
CA LEU A 526 26.48 70.06 40.45
C LEU A 526 25.89 70.73 41.69
N SER A 527 25.75 70.00 42.80
CA SER A 527 25.34 70.55 44.10
C SER A 527 26.30 71.65 44.59
N ARG A 528 27.62 71.43 44.44
CA ARG A 528 28.64 72.45 44.76
C ARG A 528 28.57 73.66 43.81
N LEU A 529 28.27 73.45 42.53
CA LEU A 529 28.11 74.52 41.54
C LEU A 529 26.91 75.41 41.88
N ALA A 530 25.78 74.83 42.29
CA ALA A 530 24.63 75.59 42.80
C ALA A 530 25.01 76.43 44.04
N GLY A 531 25.75 75.84 44.98
CA GLY A 531 26.29 76.56 46.15
C GLY A 531 27.25 77.70 45.78
N LEU A 532 28.09 77.52 44.75
CA LEU A 532 28.95 78.57 44.21
C LEU A 532 28.15 79.64 43.47
N GLY A 533 27.11 79.28 42.71
CA GLY A 533 26.18 80.22 42.08
C GLY A 533 25.52 81.14 43.11
N ASN A 534 25.03 80.59 44.21
CA ASN A 534 24.50 81.37 45.34
C ASN A 534 25.55 82.33 45.93
N ARG A 535 26.81 81.87 46.09
CA ARG A 535 27.92 82.72 46.56
C ARG A 535 28.31 83.81 45.55
N VAL A 536 28.29 83.53 44.25
CA VAL A 536 28.58 84.52 43.20
C VAL A 536 27.44 85.54 43.10
N ALA A 537 26.18 85.13 43.20
CA ALA A 537 25.03 86.04 43.27
C ALA A 537 25.07 86.95 44.50
N PHE A 538 25.61 86.49 45.62
CA PHE A 538 25.88 87.32 46.80
C PHE A 538 27.13 88.22 46.62
N ALA A 539 28.19 87.70 46.00
CA ALA A 539 29.41 88.46 45.74
C ALA A 539 29.19 89.59 44.72
N ALA A 540 28.42 89.37 43.66
CA ALA A 540 28.01 90.39 42.69
C ALA A 540 27.34 91.57 43.42
N LYS A 541 26.30 91.30 44.22
CA LYS A 541 25.62 92.32 45.06
C LYS A 541 26.56 93.09 46.00
N ARG A 542 27.70 92.50 46.39
CA ARG A 542 28.76 93.18 47.16
C ARG A 542 29.78 93.91 46.30
N VAL A 543 30.06 93.45 45.08
CA VAL A 543 30.91 94.16 44.11
C VAL A 543 30.16 95.38 43.56
N ASP A 544 28.87 95.28 43.28
CA ASP A 544 28.02 96.41 42.87
C ASP A 544 28.09 97.56 43.89
N THR A 545 28.04 97.24 45.18
CA THR A 545 28.19 98.21 46.27
C THR A 545 29.63 98.71 46.47
N ILE A 546 30.66 97.91 46.18
CA ILE A 546 32.07 98.33 46.29
C ILE A 546 32.54 99.13 45.06
N GLN A 547 32.03 98.85 43.86
CA GLN A 547 32.34 99.62 42.65
C GLN A 547 31.87 101.06 42.78
N GLY A 548 30.69 101.27 43.39
CA GLY A 548 30.21 102.58 43.83
C GLY A 548 31.14 103.34 44.78
N LEU A 549 32.04 102.65 45.50
CA LEU A 549 33.04 103.22 46.40
C LEU A 549 34.44 103.36 45.77
N VAL A 550 34.82 102.50 44.82
CA VAL A 550 36.17 102.49 44.22
C VAL A 550 36.31 103.46 43.05
N CYS A 551 35.24 103.69 42.28
CA CYS A 551 35.18 104.81 41.33
C CYS A 551 35.44 106.17 42.00
N GLN A 552 35.18 106.27 43.31
CA GLN A 552 35.44 107.44 44.16
C GLN A 552 36.94 107.65 44.47
N LYS A 553 37.83 106.68 44.19
CA LYS A 553 39.20 106.63 44.76
C LYS A 553 40.36 106.47 43.78
N ILE A 554 40.13 105.97 42.55
CA ILE A 554 41.23 105.69 41.58
C ILE A 554 41.91 106.94 40.99
N ALA A 555 41.42 108.14 41.30
CA ALA A 555 42.00 109.41 40.85
C ALA A 555 43.43 109.75 41.42
N LEU A 556 44.33 108.78 41.81
CA LEU A 556 45.49 108.99 42.78
C LEU A 556 47.05 108.43 42.63
N ALA A 557 47.68 107.25 42.14
CA ALA A 557 49.23 106.80 42.17
C ALA A 557 49.98 105.50 41.40
N LYS A 558 51.39 105.21 41.29
CA LYS A 558 52.26 104.03 40.58
C LYS A 558 53.90 103.72 40.81
N LEU A 559 54.67 102.52 40.53
CA LEU A 559 56.26 102.16 40.57
C LEU A 559 57.00 100.77 39.93
N GLN A 560 58.40 100.43 39.93
CA GLN A 560 59.29 99.26 39.24
C GLN A 560 60.78 98.66 39.79
N GLN A 561 61.56 97.54 39.27
CA GLN A 561 62.95 96.83 39.71
C GLN A 561 63.89 95.76 38.79
N GLU A 562 65.18 95.17 39.12
CA GLU A 562 66.20 94.18 38.35
C GLU A 562 67.56 93.43 39.03
N ASP A 563 68.33 92.29 38.57
CA ASP A 563 69.86 91.77 38.79
C ASP A 563 70.63 90.36 38.21
N LYS A 564 71.97 89.88 38.48
CA LYS A 564 72.97 88.83 37.74
C LYS A 564 74.16 87.82 38.42
N VAL A 565 75.05 86.89 37.76
CA VAL A 565 76.16 85.83 38.31
C VAL A 565 77.36 85.00 37.45
N SER A 566 78.42 84.15 37.96
CA SER A 566 79.57 83.20 37.28
C SER A 566 80.69 82.30 38.16
N ILE A 567 81.82 81.41 37.93
CA ILE A 567 82.59 80.32 37.02
C ILE A 567 84.06 79.61 37.51
N MET A 568 84.70 78.36 37.09
CA MET A 568 86.22 77.78 36.99
C MET A 568 86.84 76.24 37.35
N LYS A 569 88.03 75.57 36.82
CA LYS A 569 88.91 74.27 37.26
C LYS A 569 90.21 73.58 36.42
N LEU A 570 91.22 72.66 36.88
CA LEU A 570 92.36 71.77 36.16
C LEU A 570 93.38 70.63 36.89
N THR A 571 94.30 69.69 36.29
CA THR A 571 95.63 68.87 36.77
C THR A 571 96.22 67.41 36.16
N GLU A 572 97.57 66.92 36.16
CA GLU A 572 98.26 65.46 35.90
C GLU A 572 99.88 65.17 36.26
N LYS A 573 100.88 64.15 36.06
CA LYS A 573 101.33 62.73 35.46
C LYS A 573 102.85 62.07 35.78
N ILE A 574 103.35 60.74 35.53
CA ILE A 574 104.83 60.10 35.66
C ILE A 574 105.28 58.58 35.10
N GLN A 575 106.59 58.00 35.04
CA GLN A 575 107.15 56.60 34.49
C GLN A 575 108.62 55.90 34.87
N PRO A 576 109.16 54.65 34.37
CA PRO A 576 110.31 53.68 34.85
C PRO A 576 111.65 53.11 34.00
N SER A 577 112.26 51.82 34.13
CA SER A 577 113.75 51.27 33.95
C SER A 577 114.27 49.92 33.11
N TYR A 578 115.50 49.22 33.33
CA TYR A 578 116.42 48.28 32.44
C TYR A 578 117.41 47.05 33.00
N GLU A 579 118.09 46.04 32.23
CA GLU A 579 119.41 45.16 32.50
C GLU A 579 120.17 44.10 31.43
N ASP A 580 120.92 42.94 31.75
CA ASP A 580 122.14 42.13 31.05
C ASP A 580 122.16 40.51 30.66
N LEU A 581 123.18 39.76 29.96
CA LEU A 581 122.98 38.54 29.00
C LEU A 581 123.92 37.32 28.40
N GLN A 582 125.26 37.30 28.09
CA GLN A 582 125.82 36.48 26.92
C GLN A 582 125.76 34.91 26.90
N ALA A 583 125.99 34.17 27.99
CA ALA A 583 125.99 32.69 27.95
C ALA A 583 124.57 32.11 27.76
N GLU A 584 123.57 32.81 28.31
CA GLU A 584 122.15 32.52 28.13
C GLU A 584 121.78 32.52 26.65
N LEU A 585 122.31 33.46 25.87
CA LEU A 585 122.06 33.52 24.43
C LEU A 585 122.44 32.24 23.69
N GLN A 586 123.48 31.49 24.08
CA GLN A 586 123.83 30.24 23.39
C GLN A 586 122.86 29.10 23.74
N MET A 587 122.49 28.94 25.01
CA MET A 587 121.43 27.99 25.41
C MET A 587 120.12 28.30 24.68
N LEU A 588 119.74 29.58 24.60
CA LEU A 588 118.57 30.08 23.87
C LEU A 588 118.65 29.93 22.33
N HIS A 589 119.80 29.52 21.76
CA HIS A 589 119.88 29.06 20.37
C HIS A 589 119.53 27.58 20.26
N GLU A 590 120.13 26.72 21.09
CA GLU A 590 119.90 25.27 21.05
C GLU A 590 118.46 24.90 21.47
N GLU A 591 117.95 25.54 22.53
CA GLU A 591 116.56 25.38 22.97
C GLU A 591 115.57 25.83 21.89
N ARG A 592 115.84 26.96 21.22
CA ARG A 592 115.03 27.47 20.10
C ARG A 592 115.02 26.50 18.92
N ASP A 593 116.15 25.90 18.58
CA ASP A 593 116.23 24.96 17.45
C ASP A 593 115.56 23.61 17.78
N GLN A 594 115.65 23.15 19.04
CA GLN A 594 114.87 22.02 19.54
C GLN A 594 113.36 22.31 19.50
N LEU A 595 112.91 23.42 20.10
CA LEU A 595 111.52 23.89 20.05
C LEU A 595 111.04 24.07 18.60
N SER A 596 111.90 24.53 17.69
CA SER A 596 111.57 24.66 16.26
C SER A 596 111.36 23.31 15.56
N MET A 597 112.05 22.25 15.99
CA MET A 597 111.78 20.89 15.51
C MET A 597 110.49 20.31 16.12
N GLU A 598 110.23 20.57 17.40
CA GLU A 598 109.00 20.12 18.06
C GLU A 598 107.76 20.84 17.52
N LEU A 599 107.83 22.16 17.29
CA LEU A 599 106.77 22.93 16.62
C LEU A 599 106.48 22.41 15.22
N LYS A 600 107.51 22.04 14.43
CA LYS A 600 107.32 21.41 13.10
C LYS A 600 106.65 20.04 13.19
N ARG A 601 107.03 19.20 14.15
CA ARG A 601 106.39 17.89 14.40
C ARG A 601 104.94 18.05 14.86
N GLY A 602 104.69 19.01 15.76
CA GLY A 602 103.36 19.37 16.25
C GLY A 602 102.45 19.89 15.14
N ALA A 603 102.94 20.82 14.31
CA ALA A 603 102.22 21.33 13.15
C ALA A 603 101.81 20.19 12.20
N GLN A 604 102.75 19.31 11.82
CA GLN A 604 102.44 18.16 10.96
C GLN A 604 101.44 17.17 11.59
N LEU A 605 101.45 17.00 12.92
CA LEU A 605 100.47 16.15 13.61
C LEU A 605 99.08 16.80 13.62
N ILE A 606 99.01 18.13 13.83
CA ILE A 606 97.78 18.92 13.74
C ILE A 606 97.24 18.88 12.30
N GLU A 607 98.08 19.08 11.27
CA GLU A 607 97.69 18.98 9.86
C GLU A 607 97.08 17.62 9.52
N ARG A 608 97.72 16.51 9.94
CA ARG A 608 97.17 15.16 9.75
C ARG A 608 95.84 14.98 10.49
N LYS A 609 95.72 15.45 11.74
CA LYS A 609 94.47 15.33 12.51
C LYS A 609 93.35 16.23 11.96
N VAL A 610 93.69 17.36 11.35
CA VAL A 610 92.75 18.21 10.61
C VAL A 610 92.33 17.55 9.28
N ALA A 611 93.23 16.87 8.57
CA ALA A 611 92.89 16.08 7.38
C ALA A 611 91.96 14.90 7.73
N GLU A 612 92.33 14.07 8.72
CA GLU A 612 91.48 12.98 9.23
C GLU A 612 90.10 13.45 9.70
N ALA A 613 90.00 14.68 10.23
CA ALA A 613 88.73 15.27 10.64
C ALA A 613 87.91 15.79 9.45
N ARG A 614 88.56 16.35 8.42
CA ARG A 614 87.89 16.76 7.17
C ARG A 614 87.35 15.56 6.41
N GLU A 615 88.16 14.52 6.20
CA GLU A 615 87.74 13.30 5.51
C GLU A 615 86.50 12.67 6.17
N LYS A 616 86.45 12.64 7.51
CA LYS A 616 85.28 12.16 8.27
C LYS A 616 84.06 13.05 8.10
N VAL A 617 84.22 14.38 8.18
CA VAL A 617 83.11 15.32 7.95
C VAL A 617 82.64 15.25 6.49
N GLU A 618 83.52 15.00 5.53
CA GLU A 618 83.18 14.85 4.12
C GLU A 618 82.44 13.53 3.86
N SER A 619 82.83 12.42 4.50
CA SER A 619 82.05 11.17 4.47
C SER A 619 80.69 11.31 5.18
N ASP A 620 80.65 11.92 6.37
CA ASP A 620 79.40 12.15 7.11
C ASP A 620 78.43 13.03 6.30
N LEU A 621 78.95 14.04 5.60
CA LEU A 621 78.17 14.89 4.69
C LEU A 621 77.74 14.16 3.42
N GLN A 622 78.48 13.16 2.93
CA GLN A 622 78.01 12.31 1.82
C GLN A 622 76.90 11.37 2.29
N ASP A 623 77.11 10.67 3.40
CA ASP A 623 76.12 9.84 4.08
C ASP A 623 74.79 10.58 4.31
N LEU A 624 74.86 11.85 4.74
CA LEU A 624 73.68 12.70 4.95
C LEU A 624 73.02 13.15 3.63
N ARG A 625 73.78 13.35 2.55
CA ARG A 625 73.20 13.65 1.22
C ARG A 625 72.46 12.46 0.64
N GLU A 626 73.04 11.26 0.71
CA GLU A 626 72.41 10.03 0.21
C GLU A 626 71.13 9.69 1.00
N LYS A 627 71.15 9.91 2.33
CA LYS A 627 69.95 9.82 3.19
C LYS A 627 68.92 10.91 2.85
N SER A 628 69.35 12.12 2.51
CA SER A 628 68.43 13.18 2.08
C SER A 628 67.81 12.92 0.70
N GLN A 629 68.55 12.33 -0.23
CA GLN A 629 68.09 11.97 -1.58
C GLN A 629 67.06 10.84 -1.51
N SER A 630 67.38 9.74 -0.83
CA SER A 630 66.44 8.62 -0.64
C SER A 630 65.16 9.02 0.12
N LEU A 631 65.25 9.97 1.07
CA LEU A 631 64.06 10.57 1.70
C LEU A 631 63.26 11.47 0.74
N GLN A 632 63.93 12.21 -0.15
CA GLN A 632 63.24 13.01 -1.18
C GLN A 632 62.52 12.11 -2.20
N GLU A 633 63.19 11.07 -2.71
CA GLU A 633 62.61 10.08 -3.62
C GLU A 633 61.38 9.38 -2.99
N ALA A 634 61.46 9.03 -1.70
CA ALA A 634 60.32 8.46 -0.97
C ALA A 634 59.16 9.45 -0.79
N LEU A 635 59.44 10.75 -0.61
CA LEU A 635 58.43 11.80 -0.56
C LEU A 635 57.78 12.05 -1.93
N GLU A 636 58.56 12.04 -3.01
CA GLU A 636 58.07 12.18 -4.39
C GLU A 636 57.21 10.97 -4.78
N ALA A 637 57.66 9.75 -4.50
CA ALA A 637 56.86 8.54 -4.70
C ALA A 637 55.54 8.56 -3.89
N LYS A 638 55.57 9.04 -2.64
CA LYS A 638 54.37 9.23 -1.83
C LYS A 638 53.44 10.30 -2.42
N ALA A 639 53.99 11.42 -2.92
CA ALA A 639 53.19 12.47 -3.55
C ALA A 639 52.50 11.97 -4.82
N MET A 640 53.18 11.17 -5.66
CA MET A 640 52.59 10.52 -6.82
C MET A 640 51.48 9.53 -6.43
N MET A 641 51.68 8.73 -5.38
CA MET A 641 50.65 7.81 -4.86
C MET A 641 49.43 8.58 -4.32
N GLU A 642 49.61 9.69 -3.62
CA GLU A 642 48.49 10.54 -3.20
C GLU A 642 47.79 11.24 -4.36
N GLN A 643 48.48 11.59 -5.44
CA GLN A 643 47.84 12.12 -6.66
C GLN A 643 47.00 11.06 -7.36
N ALA A 644 47.51 9.83 -7.51
CA ALA A 644 46.76 8.71 -8.07
C ALA A 644 45.51 8.38 -7.22
N LEU A 645 45.64 8.41 -5.89
CA LEU A 645 44.50 8.20 -4.99
C LEU A 645 43.45 9.32 -5.09
N ARG A 646 43.87 10.58 -5.22
CA ARG A 646 42.94 11.71 -5.46
C ARG A 646 42.21 11.57 -6.79
N GLN A 647 42.89 11.18 -7.85
CA GLN A 647 42.26 10.92 -9.16
C GLN A 647 41.22 9.79 -9.07
N GLN A 648 41.54 8.69 -8.36
CA GLN A 648 40.56 7.62 -8.10
C GLN A 648 39.37 8.11 -7.27
N GLN A 649 39.59 8.95 -6.25
CA GLN A 649 38.51 9.54 -5.46
C GLN A 649 37.60 10.40 -6.35
N GLU A 650 38.16 11.36 -7.09
CA GLU A 650 37.40 12.19 -8.03
C GLU A 650 36.63 11.36 -9.08
N ASP A 651 37.21 10.27 -9.58
CA ASP A 651 36.53 9.40 -10.55
C ASP A 651 35.42 8.54 -9.92
N THR A 652 35.54 8.16 -8.64
CA THR A 652 34.43 7.55 -7.90
C THR A 652 33.34 8.57 -7.55
N GLU A 653 33.69 9.81 -7.22
CA GLU A 653 32.75 10.91 -7.02
C GLU A 653 31.97 11.20 -8.30
N ARG A 654 32.65 11.32 -9.46
CA ARG A 654 32.02 11.45 -10.80
C ARG A 654 31.14 10.26 -11.19
N GLN A 655 31.37 9.07 -10.64
CA GLN A 655 30.51 7.90 -10.85
C GLN A 655 29.27 7.98 -9.96
N LEU A 656 29.43 8.33 -8.68
CA LEU A 656 28.32 8.55 -7.75
C LEU A 656 27.41 9.70 -8.21
N GLU A 657 27.98 10.83 -8.67
CA GLU A 657 27.21 11.94 -9.24
C GLU A 657 26.33 11.51 -10.42
N LYS A 658 26.85 10.67 -11.32
CA LYS A 658 26.08 10.13 -12.46
C LYS A 658 24.96 9.21 -11.99
N VAL A 659 25.25 8.30 -11.07
CA VAL A 659 24.22 7.40 -10.49
C VAL A 659 23.14 8.20 -9.77
N CYS A 660 23.48 9.27 -9.04
CA CYS A 660 22.51 10.18 -8.44
C CYS A 660 21.68 10.94 -9.48
N GLN A 661 22.30 11.44 -10.56
CA GLN A 661 21.57 12.12 -11.65
C GLN A 661 20.64 11.16 -12.41
N ASP A 662 21.05 9.91 -12.62
CA ASP A 662 20.24 8.91 -13.31
C ASP A 662 19.11 8.38 -12.40
N LEU A 663 19.34 8.29 -11.09
CA LEU A 663 18.29 8.06 -10.10
C LEU A 663 17.27 9.20 -10.09
N GLN A 664 17.71 10.46 -10.08
CA GLN A 664 16.82 11.62 -10.12
C GLN A 664 15.94 11.63 -11.39
N LYS A 665 16.49 11.31 -12.57
CA LYS A 665 15.70 11.17 -13.81
C LYS A 665 14.68 10.02 -13.70
N SER A 666 15.04 8.93 -13.01
CA SER A 666 14.12 7.83 -12.74
C SER A 666 12.98 8.28 -11.81
N GLU A 667 13.29 8.98 -10.72
CA GLU A 667 12.31 9.56 -9.78
C GLU A 667 11.37 10.55 -10.50
N GLU A 668 11.92 11.48 -11.30
CA GLU A 668 11.15 12.40 -12.16
C GLU A 668 10.22 11.64 -13.13
N SER A 669 10.68 10.52 -13.70
CA SER A 669 9.86 9.70 -14.61
C SER A 669 8.76 8.92 -13.88
N GLU A 670 9.03 8.42 -12.67
CA GLU A 670 8.01 7.80 -11.82
C GLU A 670 6.97 8.83 -11.35
N GLU A 671 7.40 10.05 -11.01
CA GLU A 671 6.49 11.16 -10.70
C GLU A 671 5.66 11.56 -11.90
N GLY A 672 6.23 11.61 -13.11
CA GLY A 672 5.48 11.80 -14.36
C GLY A 672 4.37 10.76 -14.53
N LEU A 673 4.71 9.47 -14.43
CA LEU A 673 3.76 8.36 -14.52
C LEU A 673 2.70 8.40 -13.39
N ARG A 674 3.07 8.80 -12.17
CA ARG A 674 2.12 9.02 -11.06
C ARG A 674 1.14 10.15 -11.37
N HIS A 675 1.58 11.24 -11.98
CA HIS A 675 0.72 12.34 -12.40
C HIS A 675 -0.21 11.93 -13.55
N GLU A 676 0.29 11.21 -14.55
CA GLU A 676 -0.53 10.67 -15.66
C GLU A 676 -1.60 9.69 -15.15
N LEU A 677 -1.22 8.73 -14.30
CA LEU A 677 -2.17 7.81 -13.65
C LEU A 677 -3.19 8.56 -12.78
N GLY A 678 -2.80 9.66 -12.12
CA GLY A 678 -3.70 10.54 -11.38
C GLY A 678 -4.70 11.28 -12.27
N GLN A 679 -4.25 11.79 -13.43
CA GLN A 679 -5.10 12.44 -14.43
C GLN A 679 -6.11 11.45 -15.01
N MET A 680 -5.65 10.29 -15.49
CA MET A 680 -6.52 9.24 -16.03
C MET A 680 -7.58 8.80 -15.01
N ARG A 681 -7.21 8.61 -13.73
CA ARG A 681 -8.18 8.29 -12.66
C ARG A 681 -9.22 9.41 -12.49
N ALA A 682 -8.79 10.66 -12.43
CA ALA A 682 -9.71 11.80 -12.30
C ALA A 682 -10.63 11.98 -13.53
N GLU A 683 -10.21 11.52 -14.72
CA GLU A 683 -11.06 11.48 -15.92
C GLU A 683 -12.07 10.32 -15.88
N TYR A 684 -11.65 9.12 -15.49
CA TYR A 684 -12.57 7.99 -15.29
C TYR A 684 -13.59 8.26 -14.16
N GLU A 685 -13.18 8.91 -13.06
CA GLU A 685 -14.07 9.31 -11.98
C GLU A 685 -15.11 10.34 -12.44
N LYS A 686 -14.72 11.34 -13.26
CA LYS A 686 -15.66 12.28 -13.88
C LYS A 686 -16.63 11.58 -14.82
N ALA A 687 -16.14 10.77 -15.75
CA ALA A 687 -16.98 10.06 -16.73
C ALA A 687 -17.97 9.11 -16.04
N LEU A 688 -17.55 8.43 -14.96
CA LEU A 688 -18.42 7.61 -14.12
C LEU A 688 -19.47 8.48 -13.41
N GLN A 689 -19.07 9.61 -12.82
CA GLN A 689 -20.00 10.51 -12.13
C GLN A 689 -21.02 11.15 -13.09
N GLU A 690 -20.60 11.53 -14.29
CA GLU A 690 -21.48 11.99 -15.37
C GLU A 690 -22.51 10.92 -15.73
N LYS A 691 -22.08 9.68 -15.99
CA LYS A 691 -22.97 8.53 -16.28
C LYS A 691 -23.91 8.21 -15.12
N VAL A 692 -23.47 8.33 -13.87
CA VAL A 692 -24.35 8.22 -12.70
C VAL A 692 -25.41 9.33 -12.72
N THR A 693 -25.03 10.59 -12.95
CA THR A 693 -26.02 11.69 -13.02
C THR A 693 -26.98 11.58 -14.20
N GLU A 694 -26.55 11.09 -15.36
CA GLU A 694 -27.42 10.77 -16.50
C GLU A 694 -28.47 9.73 -16.12
N VAL A 695 -28.05 8.60 -15.51
CA VAL A 695 -28.95 7.54 -15.05
C VAL A 695 -29.91 8.04 -13.98
N GLU A 696 -29.44 8.83 -13.01
CA GLU A 696 -30.33 9.45 -12.02
C GLU A 696 -31.34 10.41 -12.65
N MET A 697 -30.93 11.23 -13.63
CA MET A 697 -31.83 12.15 -14.34
C MET A 697 -32.88 11.38 -15.14
N GLN A 698 -32.51 10.31 -15.83
CA GLN A 698 -33.46 9.46 -16.55
C GLN A 698 -34.42 8.77 -15.58
N LEU A 699 -33.95 8.23 -14.44
CA LEU A 699 -34.83 7.64 -13.43
C LEU A 699 -35.80 8.67 -12.82
N ARG A 700 -35.34 9.90 -12.56
CA ARG A 700 -36.22 11.01 -12.13
C ARG A 700 -37.27 11.35 -13.19
N LYS A 701 -36.89 11.32 -14.48
CA LYS A 701 -37.81 11.53 -15.61
C LYS A 701 -38.86 10.42 -15.69
N ASP A 702 -38.44 9.15 -15.76
CA ASP A 702 -39.29 7.95 -15.80
C ASP A 702 -40.32 7.96 -14.67
N LEU A 703 -39.88 8.25 -13.43
CA LEU A 703 -40.76 8.39 -12.27
C LEU A 703 -41.79 9.51 -12.47
N SER A 704 -41.36 10.69 -12.92
CA SER A 704 -42.26 11.82 -13.18
C SER A 704 -43.26 11.56 -14.32
N GLU A 705 -42.98 10.63 -15.22
CA GLU A 705 -43.87 10.23 -16.31
C GLU A 705 -44.85 9.16 -15.83
N MET A 706 -44.38 8.17 -15.08
CA MET A 706 -45.24 7.20 -14.39
C MET A 706 -46.23 7.88 -13.43
N GLU A 707 -45.79 8.91 -12.67
CA GLU A 707 -46.68 9.72 -11.83
C GLU A 707 -47.75 10.48 -12.63
N LYS A 708 -47.45 10.97 -13.84
CA LYS A 708 -48.45 11.62 -14.71
C LYS A 708 -49.48 10.62 -15.18
N CYS A 709 -49.04 9.51 -15.78
CA CYS A 709 -49.92 8.43 -16.26
C CYS A 709 -50.81 7.87 -15.14
N LEU A 710 -50.26 7.69 -13.94
CA LEU A 710 -51.01 7.24 -12.75
C LEU A 710 -52.04 8.27 -12.27
N ASN A 711 -51.75 9.57 -12.37
CA ASN A 711 -52.72 10.62 -12.08
C ASN A 711 -53.77 10.80 -13.18
N GLU A 712 -53.44 10.51 -14.43
CA GLU A 712 -54.36 10.47 -15.58
C GLU A 712 -55.32 9.28 -15.46
N ALA A 713 -54.82 8.06 -15.23
CA ALA A 713 -55.64 6.89 -14.95
C ALA A 713 -56.59 7.10 -13.75
N ARG A 714 -56.14 7.79 -12.69
CA ARG A 714 -57.01 8.20 -11.56
C ARG A 714 -58.10 9.18 -11.98
N ARG A 715 -57.82 10.13 -12.88
CA ARG A 715 -58.82 11.06 -13.43
C ARG A 715 -59.82 10.34 -14.32
N GLU A 716 -59.36 9.48 -15.21
CA GLU A 716 -60.20 8.68 -16.11
C GLU A 716 -61.09 7.72 -15.33
N HIS A 717 -60.55 7.00 -14.34
CA HIS A 717 -61.35 6.19 -13.41
C HIS A 717 -62.41 7.03 -12.68
N THR A 718 -62.07 8.24 -12.23
CA THR A 718 -63.03 9.16 -11.60
C THR A 718 -64.12 9.59 -12.60
N GLN A 719 -63.77 9.89 -13.84
CA GLN A 719 -64.73 10.21 -14.91
C GLN A 719 -65.66 9.02 -15.21
N ALA A 720 -65.11 7.81 -15.34
CA ALA A 720 -65.87 6.58 -15.56
C ALA A 720 -66.85 6.29 -14.41
N VAL A 721 -66.42 6.42 -13.15
CA VAL A 721 -67.30 6.29 -11.97
C VAL A 721 -68.39 7.37 -11.93
N VAL A 722 -68.09 8.60 -12.37
CA VAL A 722 -69.10 9.66 -12.49
C VAL A 722 -70.09 9.36 -13.63
N ALA A 723 -69.62 8.87 -14.77
CA ALA A 723 -70.45 8.50 -15.92
C ALA A 723 -71.37 7.31 -15.61
N LEU A 724 -70.84 6.25 -15.00
CA LEU A 724 -71.63 5.11 -14.50
C LEU A 724 -72.70 5.58 -13.51
N ARG A 725 -72.35 6.43 -12.54
CA ARG A 725 -73.34 7.03 -11.63
C ARG A 725 -74.33 7.98 -12.32
N GLN A 726 -74.08 8.44 -13.55
CA GLN A 726 -75.06 9.19 -14.33
C GLN A 726 -75.99 8.25 -15.11
N THR A 727 -75.46 7.19 -15.73
CA THR A 727 -76.25 6.18 -16.44
C THR A 727 -77.12 5.35 -15.49
N GLU A 728 -76.61 4.93 -14.33
CA GLU A 728 -77.39 4.31 -13.23
C GLU A 728 -78.61 5.16 -12.85
N ARG A 729 -78.40 6.46 -12.59
CA ARG A 729 -79.47 7.40 -12.24
C ARG A 729 -80.44 7.65 -13.38
N GLN A 730 -79.99 7.54 -14.63
CA GLN A 730 -80.86 7.70 -15.80
C GLN A 730 -81.70 6.44 -16.03
N ALA A 731 -81.09 5.26 -15.99
CA ALA A 731 -81.79 3.97 -16.01
C ALA A 731 -82.82 3.85 -14.88
N ALA A 732 -82.52 4.37 -13.68
CA ALA A 732 -83.50 4.44 -12.59
C ALA A 732 -84.71 5.34 -12.91
N ARG A 733 -84.52 6.47 -13.60
CA ARG A 733 -85.63 7.34 -14.05
C ARG A 733 -86.43 6.71 -15.18
N ASP A 734 -85.76 6.08 -16.14
CA ASP A 734 -86.42 5.47 -17.30
C ASP A 734 -87.14 4.17 -16.91
N LYS A 735 -86.64 3.44 -15.91
CA LYS A 735 -87.39 2.39 -15.21
C LYS A 735 -88.63 2.95 -14.50
N ALA A 736 -88.51 4.03 -13.72
CA ALA A 736 -89.68 4.63 -13.06
C ALA A 736 -90.75 5.07 -14.09
N ARG A 737 -90.32 5.68 -15.21
CA ARG A 737 -91.20 6.03 -16.34
C ARG A 737 -91.85 4.81 -17.00
N SER A 738 -91.10 3.71 -17.20
CA SER A 738 -91.69 2.49 -17.78
C SER A 738 -92.68 1.81 -16.83
N GLU A 739 -92.43 1.86 -15.52
CA GLU A 739 -93.39 1.42 -14.49
C GLU A 739 -94.65 2.31 -14.44
N GLU A 740 -94.53 3.63 -14.64
CA GLU A 740 -95.67 4.55 -14.76
C GLU A 740 -96.49 4.26 -16.03
N LEU A 741 -95.82 4.06 -17.17
CA LEU A 741 -96.48 3.69 -18.43
C LEU A 741 -97.16 2.32 -18.34
N ALA A 742 -96.53 1.33 -17.70
CA ALA A 742 -97.14 0.03 -17.45
C ALA A 742 -98.41 0.15 -16.58
N LYS A 743 -98.35 0.90 -15.47
CA LYS A 743 -99.53 1.16 -14.61
C LYS A 743 -100.65 1.88 -15.38
N LEU A 744 -100.32 2.79 -16.30
CA LEU A 744 -101.30 3.44 -17.17
C LEU A 744 -101.93 2.43 -18.15
N GLN A 745 -101.14 1.57 -18.78
CA GLN A 745 -101.62 0.50 -19.67
C GLN A 745 -102.48 -0.54 -18.94
N GLU A 746 -102.08 -0.96 -17.74
CA GLU A 746 -102.89 -1.80 -16.85
C GLU A 746 -104.22 -1.11 -16.51
N SER A 747 -104.20 0.18 -16.14
CA SER A 747 -105.45 0.91 -15.85
C SER A 747 -106.36 1.08 -17.07
N ALA A 748 -105.79 1.18 -18.28
CA ALA A 748 -106.53 1.29 -19.54
C ALA A 748 -107.15 -0.07 -19.93
N THR A 749 -106.38 -1.15 -19.87
CA THR A 749 -106.88 -2.50 -20.13
C THR A 749 -107.92 -2.94 -19.08
N GLN A 750 -107.74 -2.61 -17.80
CA GLN A 750 -108.77 -2.79 -16.77
C GLN A 750 -110.06 -2.00 -17.07
N GLN A 751 -109.95 -0.76 -17.57
CA GLN A 751 -111.11 0.00 -18.02
C GLN A 751 -111.80 -0.63 -19.24
N GLU A 752 -111.05 -1.19 -20.19
CA GLU A 752 -111.62 -1.88 -21.35
C GLU A 752 -112.28 -3.20 -20.97
N VAL A 753 -111.67 -4.01 -20.10
CA VAL A 753 -112.29 -5.19 -19.49
C VAL A 753 -113.59 -4.77 -18.77
N ALA A 754 -113.57 -3.75 -17.92
CA ALA A 754 -114.78 -3.27 -17.23
C ALA A 754 -115.86 -2.69 -18.17
N ARG A 755 -115.49 -2.18 -19.36
CA ARG A 755 -116.46 -1.79 -20.42
C ARG A 755 -117.05 -3.03 -21.10
N LEU A 756 -116.22 -4.02 -21.43
CA LEU A 756 -116.64 -5.28 -22.04
C LEU A 756 -117.51 -6.10 -21.09
N GLU A 757 -117.18 -6.17 -19.80
CA GLU A 757 -118.00 -6.80 -18.76
C GLU A 757 -119.38 -6.12 -18.65
N LYS A 758 -119.43 -4.79 -18.61
CA LYS A 758 -120.71 -4.06 -18.63
C LYS A 758 -121.51 -4.38 -19.89
N ARG A 759 -120.87 -4.38 -21.06
CA ARG A 759 -121.55 -4.69 -22.33
C ARG A 759 -122.01 -6.15 -22.42
N MET A 760 -121.27 -7.09 -21.84
CA MET A 760 -121.68 -8.48 -21.67
C MET A 760 -122.90 -8.57 -20.75
N GLN A 761 -122.91 -7.90 -19.59
CA GLN A 761 -124.07 -7.88 -18.71
C GLN A 761 -125.30 -7.19 -19.34
N GLU A 762 -125.11 -6.18 -20.18
CA GLU A 762 -126.19 -5.58 -20.99
C GLU A 762 -126.76 -6.61 -21.97
N LEU A 763 -125.92 -7.25 -22.78
CA LEU A 763 -126.34 -8.29 -23.73
C LEU A 763 -126.95 -9.51 -23.03
N GLU A 764 -126.55 -9.84 -21.81
CA GLU A 764 -127.19 -10.86 -20.98
C GLU A 764 -128.56 -10.41 -20.46
N ARG A 765 -128.74 -9.13 -20.08
CA ARG A 765 -130.06 -8.57 -19.75
C ARG A 765 -130.98 -8.57 -20.97
N ASP A 766 -130.50 -8.13 -22.14
CA ASP A 766 -131.25 -8.12 -23.40
C ASP A 766 -131.65 -9.54 -23.82
N LYS A 767 -130.69 -10.49 -23.77
CA LYS A 767 -130.94 -11.93 -23.97
C LYS A 767 -131.98 -12.46 -22.99
N ASN A 768 -131.91 -12.11 -21.71
CA ASN A 768 -132.85 -12.59 -20.71
C ASN A 768 -134.24 -11.98 -20.91
N LEU A 769 -134.34 -10.71 -21.32
CA LEU A 769 -135.59 -10.03 -21.68
C LEU A 769 -136.22 -10.67 -22.92
N LEU A 770 -135.44 -10.92 -23.98
CA LEU A 770 -135.88 -11.68 -25.16
C LEU A 770 -136.30 -13.12 -24.80
N MET A 771 -135.60 -13.78 -23.88
CA MET A 771 -135.97 -15.10 -23.34
C MET A 771 -137.15 -15.06 -22.37
N VAL A 772 -137.69 -13.88 -22.03
CA VAL A 772 -138.96 -13.68 -21.33
C VAL A 772 -140.06 -13.38 -22.33
N THR A 773 -139.90 -12.39 -23.23
CA THR A 773 -140.92 -12.06 -24.25
C THR A 773 -141.22 -13.26 -25.15
N LEU A 774 -140.21 -14.00 -25.60
CA LEU A 774 -140.41 -15.23 -26.38
C LEU A 774 -141.15 -16.35 -25.61
N LYS A 775 -141.21 -16.31 -24.28
CA LYS A 775 -142.06 -17.21 -23.47
C LYS A 775 -143.48 -16.64 -23.32
N GLU A 776 -143.60 -15.35 -23.02
CA GLU A 776 -144.86 -14.65 -22.76
C GLU A 776 -145.75 -14.56 -24.01
N GLU A 777 -145.18 -14.25 -25.17
CA GLU A 777 -145.88 -14.28 -26.46
C GLU A 777 -146.16 -15.71 -26.96
N GLY A 778 -145.77 -16.75 -26.20
CA GLY A 778 -145.90 -18.15 -26.58
C GLY A 778 -145.02 -18.56 -27.77
N LEU A 779 -144.20 -17.67 -28.32
CA LEU A 779 -143.40 -17.93 -29.53
C LEU A 779 -142.36 -19.04 -29.34
N LEU A 780 -141.87 -19.33 -28.14
CA LEU A 780 -141.05 -20.51 -27.86
C LEU A 780 -141.84 -21.82 -27.92
N ALA A 781 -143.15 -21.80 -27.69
CA ALA A 781 -144.02 -22.95 -27.93
C ALA A 781 -144.39 -23.06 -29.41
N GLN A 782 -144.77 -21.95 -30.06
CA GLN A 782 -145.06 -21.92 -31.50
C GLN A 782 -143.83 -22.27 -32.35
N HIS A 783 -142.63 -21.83 -31.99
CA HIS A 783 -141.39 -22.21 -32.69
C HIS A 783 -141.09 -23.71 -32.51
N LYS A 784 -141.34 -24.30 -31.32
CA LYS A 784 -141.23 -25.75 -31.12
C LYS A 784 -142.28 -26.55 -31.92
N GLN A 785 -143.46 -25.97 -32.15
CA GLN A 785 -144.50 -26.54 -33.00
C GLN A 785 -144.14 -26.42 -34.50
N ASN A 786 -143.76 -25.23 -34.94
CA ASN A 786 -143.43 -24.93 -36.34
C ASN A 786 -142.13 -25.60 -36.79
N ARG A 787 -141.14 -25.79 -35.90
CA ARG A 787 -139.93 -26.59 -36.17
C ARG A 787 -140.20 -28.10 -36.33
N ARG A 788 -141.42 -28.58 -36.05
CA ARG A 788 -141.90 -29.92 -36.43
C ARG A 788 -142.68 -29.95 -37.75
N LEU A 789 -143.04 -28.79 -38.31
CA LEU A 789 -143.85 -28.67 -39.54
C LEU A 789 -143.05 -28.10 -40.73
N ALA A 790 -142.02 -27.28 -40.47
CA ALA A 790 -141.20 -26.62 -41.48
C ALA A 790 -139.97 -27.46 -41.92
N ILE A 791 -140.20 -28.71 -42.37
CA ILE A 791 -139.17 -29.54 -43.03
C ILE A 791 -139.69 -29.99 -44.41
N ARG A 792 -140.06 -29.03 -45.26
CA ARG A 792 -140.33 -29.21 -46.70
C ARG A 792 -140.45 -27.86 -47.42
N GLY A 793 -139.68 -27.67 -48.50
CA GLY A 793 -139.88 -26.56 -49.45
C GLY A 793 -138.98 -25.32 -49.26
N PRO A 794 -138.77 -24.50 -50.32
CA PRO A 794 -137.39 -24.08 -50.64
C PRO A 794 -137.17 -22.60 -51.05
N GLU A 795 -135.88 -22.23 -50.99
CA GLU A 795 -135.10 -21.35 -51.88
C GLU A 795 -135.26 -19.81 -51.95
N GLU A 796 -134.09 -19.19 -52.25
CA GLU A 796 -133.78 -17.84 -52.76
C GLU A 796 -134.09 -16.56 -51.93
N SER A 797 -133.27 -15.49 -51.96
CA SER A 797 -131.88 -15.31 -52.48
C SER A 797 -131.18 -14.05 -51.87
N THR A 798 -129.92 -13.80 -52.28
CA THR A 798 -129.00 -12.68 -51.91
C THR A 798 -128.34 -12.75 -50.50
N GLY A 799 -127.02 -12.54 -50.32
CA GLY A 799 -125.92 -12.63 -51.30
C GLY A 799 -124.53 -12.13 -50.81
N LYS A 800 -123.49 -13.01 -50.90
CA LYS A 800 -122.01 -12.76 -51.05
C LYS A 800 -121.28 -11.82 -50.05
N THR A 801 -120.01 -11.98 -49.64
CA THR A 801 -118.85 -12.90 -49.92
C THR A 801 -118.29 -13.44 -48.57
N GLY A 802 -117.62 -14.59 -48.41
CA GLY A 802 -116.40 -15.10 -49.08
C GLY A 802 -115.15 -14.69 -48.26
N HIS A 803 -114.25 -15.54 -47.75
CA HIS A 803 -113.89 -16.95 -48.07
C HIS A 803 -113.84 -17.91 -46.84
N LYS A 804 -113.47 -19.19 -47.06
CA LYS A 804 -113.44 -20.31 -46.08
C LYS A 804 -112.00 -20.82 -45.78
N PRO A 805 -111.78 -21.62 -44.70
CA PRO A 805 -110.46 -22.08 -44.23
C PRO A 805 -110.07 -23.49 -44.73
N PRO A 806 -108.85 -23.97 -44.41
CA PRO A 806 -108.53 -25.41 -44.40
C PRO A 806 -107.83 -25.94 -43.12
N SER A 807 -107.95 -27.28 -42.94
CA SER A 807 -107.09 -28.28 -42.25
C SER A 807 -106.39 -28.02 -40.89
N LYS A 808 -106.32 -29.08 -40.07
CA LYS A 808 -105.72 -29.10 -38.71
C LYS A 808 -104.26 -29.58 -38.63
N GLU A 809 -103.56 -29.71 -39.75
CA GLU A 809 -102.24 -30.36 -39.81
C GLU A 809 -101.06 -29.36 -39.72
N SER A 810 -101.34 -28.05 -39.83
CA SER A 810 -100.31 -26.99 -39.83
C SER A 810 -99.82 -26.55 -38.45
N LEU A 811 -100.28 -27.16 -37.35
CA LEU A 811 -100.04 -26.67 -35.99
C LEU A 811 -98.84 -27.30 -35.26
N PHE A 812 -98.37 -28.48 -35.68
CA PHE A 812 -97.20 -29.12 -35.06
C PHE A 812 -95.88 -28.57 -35.62
N ALA A 813 -95.71 -28.50 -36.94
CA ALA A 813 -94.50 -27.94 -37.56
C ALA A 813 -94.20 -26.50 -37.09
N VAL A 814 -95.22 -25.65 -36.96
CA VAL A 814 -95.07 -24.27 -36.47
C VAL A 814 -94.69 -24.20 -34.98
N LEU A 815 -95.02 -25.22 -34.18
CA LEU A 815 -94.53 -25.32 -32.80
C LEU A 815 -93.07 -25.77 -32.74
N ASP A 816 -92.68 -26.74 -33.57
CA ASP A 816 -91.28 -27.18 -33.68
C ASP A 816 -90.37 -26.03 -34.17
N ASP A 817 -90.79 -25.26 -35.19
CA ASP A 817 -90.07 -24.09 -35.70
C ASP A 817 -89.92 -22.98 -34.63
N LEU A 818 -90.97 -22.71 -33.84
CA LEU A 818 -90.91 -21.74 -32.75
C LEU A 818 -90.05 -22.22 -31.58
N GLN A 819 -90.02 -23.53 -31.31
CA GLN A 819 -89.18 -24.11 -30.26
C GLN A 819 -87.69 -24.14 -30.67
N ALA A 820 -87.39 -24.30 -31.97
CA ALA A 820 -86.05 -24.14 -32.51
C ALA A 820 -85.56 -22.68 -32.43
N LEU A 821 -86.41 -21.70 -32.78
CA LEU A 821 -86.11 -20.27 -32.62
C LEU A 821 -85.87 -19.87 -31.15
N GLY A 822 -86.66 -20.43 -30.22
CA GLY A 822 -86.45 -20.22 -28.78
C GLY A 822 -85.11 -20.74 -28.27
N ALA A 823 -84.61 -21.85 -28.82
CA ALA A 823 -83.29 -22.39 -28.49
C ALA A 823 -82.14 -21.57 -29.12
N ALA A 824 -82.33 -21.01 -30.31
CA ALA A 824 -81.32 -20.17 -30.96
C ALA A 824 -81.05 -18.88 -30.16
N ILE A 825 -82.10 -18.20 -29.70
CA ILE A 825 -82.00 -16.92 -28.96
C ILE A 825 -81.27 -17.11 -27.62
N LEU A 826 -81.50 -18.22 -26.92
CA LEU A 826 -80.80 -18.50 -25.65
C LEU A 826 -79.30 -18.77 -25.84
N ASN A 827 -78.89 -19.34 -26.98
CA ASN A 827 -77.48 -19.59 -27.27
C ASN A 827 -76.71 -18.31 -27.67
N GLU A 828 -77.39 -17.27 -28.18
CA GLU A 828 -76.74 -15.97 -28.46
C GLU A 828 -76.50 -15.15 -27.18
N GLU A 829 -77.32 -15.31 -26.13
CA GLU A 829 -77.11 -14.61 -24.84
C GLU A 829 -75.94 -15.16 -23.99
N GLU A 830 -75.45 -16.39 -24.25
CA GLU A 830 -74.29 -16.94 -23.54
C GLU A 830 -72.95 -16.52 -24.17
N ALA A 831 -72.92 -16.20 -25.47
CA ALA A 831 -71.68 -15.92 -26.22
C ALA A 831 -70.91 -14.67 -25.73
N ASP A 832 -71.59 -13.68 -25.16
CA ASP A 832 -71.00 -12.41 -24.73
C ASP A 832 -70.28 -12.46 -23.36
N ARG A 833 -70.29 -13.61 -22.65
CA ARG A 833 -69.71 -13.71 -21.29
C ARG A 833 -68.25 -14.15 -21.21
N ASP A 834 -67.75 -14.89 -22.20
CA ASP A 834 -66.45 -15.59 -22.11
C ASP A 834 -65.24 -14.73 -22.54
N SER A 835 -65.45 -13.45 -22.83
CA SER A 835 -64.41 -12.53 -23.33
C SER A 835 -63.46 -11.96 -22.24
N ASN A 836 -63.63 -12.31 -20.96
CA ASN A 836 -63.17 -11.47 -19.84
C ASN A 836 -62.30 -12.19 -18.77
N THR A 837 -61.52 -13.22 -19.15
CA THR A 837 -60.51 -13.84 -18.26
C THR A 837 -59.22 -14.24 -19.01
N SER A 838 -58.30 -13.31 -19.24
CA SER A 838 -56.88 -13.59 -19.54
C SER A 838 -56.01 -12.32 -19.47
N ALA A 839 -55.58 -11.95 -18.25
CA ALA A 839 -54.72 -10.77 -18.03
C ALA A 839 -53.86 -10.84 -16.74
N GLU A 840 -53.22 -11.99 -16.47
CA GLU A 840 -52.14 -12.09 -15.47
C GLU A 840 -50.98 -12.92 -16.02
N THR A 841 -49.98 -12.25 -16.60
CA THR A 841 -48.58 -12.72 -16.68
C THR A 841 -47.65 -11.53 -16.95
#